data_AF-A0A7C6D797-F1
#
_entry.id   AF-A0A7C6D797-F1
#
_cell.length_a   1.000
_cell.length_b   1.000
_cell.length_c   1.000
_cell.angle_alpha   90.00
_cell.angle_beta   90.00
_cell.angle_gamma   90.00
#
_symmetry.space_group_name_H-M   'P 1'
#
loop_
_entity.id
_entity.type
_entity.pdbx_description
1 polymer ?
#
loop_
_entity_poly.entity_id
_entity_poly.type
_entity_poly.pdbx_seq_one_letter_code
_entity_poly.pdbx_strand_id
1 'polypeptide(L)'
;MDQVYVVVSIALAGLVLLGIRWMSSPRTAVRGNRLSALAMFIAVVLTLWNNRIMDVYLLWVAIAIGSGIGFMIGVRAKMIQMPQMVALLNGLGGGASALVSVVEIMDKYHEMATFNKLSGQLGLIVGGLTFSGSMVAAAKLDRRMTQRPVHLPNHDLLSNLSIAAMVLLGVSTLFLDAAVVPISVVVLAISLGYGVLFAIRVGGADMPITISLLNSFSGLAGSIVGFTISDPLLVAVGAIVGASGLILTQIMCKAMNRSLAHVLSGAIAKPSKPKEKTPETPTAGPEPAAPPVAEEAGEPEAPVAKQVPAGQMLRDAKRVIIVPGYGMAIAQAQQHVKRLMGALEAKGAEVKFAIHPVAGRMPGHMNVLLAEADVPYDKLCEMDDINPEFPGTDVVIVVGACDVVNPAANTAEGTPIYGMPILDVDKARHVIVCNLDTNPGYSGVDNPLYEMSHVELLLGDAKDSLNKLLQAVEGKAGAEAAPEKPGTVQTTAPERPEQATGESLGEALTQAKKVIIVPGYGMAIAQAQQHVKRLMDTLEAKGAEVKFAIHPVAGRMPGHMNVLLAEVDVPYDKLCEMDDINPEFSETDVAIVVGACDVVNPAANTAEDTPIYGMPILDVDKAKKVIVCNLDTNPGYSGVDNPLYEMSHVLLLLGDAKDSLDKLLQAVEGKAAPEDTPATDARADAEPAALPEASQQASEESLGGILGTAKKVIIVPGYGMAIAQAQQHVKRLMDVLEARGTEVKFAIHPVAGRMPGHMNVLLAEVDVPYDKLCEMDDINPEFPEADVAIVVGACDVVNPAANTAEDTPIYGMPILNVDQARKVIVCNLDCNPGYSGVDNPLYDMPHVILLWGDAKESLETLIGAVEKQG
;
A
#
# COMPACT_ATOMS: atom_id res chain seq x y z
N MET A 1 17.65 12.88 -48.19
CA MET A 1 17.38 12.21 -46.90
C MET A 1 16.32 12.98 -46.13
N ASP A 2 16.36 14.31 -46.14
CA ASP A 2 15.41 15.17 -45.40
C ASP A 2 13.92 14.90 -45.65
N GLN A 3 13.47 14.69 -46.90
CA GLN A 3 12.06 14.38 -47.17
C GLN A 3 11.65 13.01 -46.63
N VAL A 4 12.53 12.01 -46.70
CA VAL A 4 12.27 10.67 -46.13
C VAL A 4 12.22 10.75 -44.61
N TYR A 5 13.15 11.48 -44.00
CA TYR A 5 13.16 11.74 -42.57
C TYR A 5 11.83 12.35 -42.12
N VAL A 6 11.43 13.47 -42.72
CA VAL A 6 10.19 14.18 -42.37
C VAL A 6 8.95 13.28 -42.51
N VAL A 7 8.83 12.53 -43.62
CA VAL A 7 7.68 11.63 -43.84
C VAL A 7 7.63 10.52 -42.78
N VAL A 8 8.77 9.91 -42.47
CA VAL A 8 8.85 8.87 -41.45
C VAL A 8 8.59 9.47 -40.07
N SER A 9 9.09 10.67 -39.76
CA SER A 9 8.82 11.37 -38.50
C SER A 9 7.33 11.64 -38.29
N ILE A 10 6.60 12.05 -39.34
CA ILE A 10 5.14 12.24 -39.27
C ILE A 10 4.44 10.90 -38.98
N ALA A 11 4.84 9.82 -39.66
CA ALA A 11 4.28 8.51 -39.42
C ALA A 11 4.54 8.05 -37.97
N LEU A 12 5.76 8.23 -37.46
CA LEU A 12 6.14 7.89 -36.08
C LEU A 12 5.34 8.70 -35.06
N ALA A 13 5.17 10.01 -35.26
CA ALA A 13 4.33 10.84 -34.40
C ALA A 13 2.87 10.34 -34.37
N GLY A 14 2.34 9.93 -35.54
CA GLY A 14 1.04 9.29 -35.64
C GLY A 14 0.94 7.97 -34.89
N LEU A 15 1.98 7.12 -34.94
CA LEU A 15 2.04 5.87 -34.19
C LEU A 15 2.10 6.09 -32.68
N VAL A 16 2.86 7.11 -32.21
CA VAL A 16 2.88 7.49 -30.80
C VAL A 16 1.51 7.95 -30.33
N LEU A 17 0.82 8.78 -31.14
CA LEU A 17 -0.53 9.25 -30.82
C LEU A 17 -1.55 8.10 -30.79
N LEU A 18 -1.46 7.15 -31.74
CA LEU A 18 -2.27 5.94 -31.74
C LEU A 18 -1.98 5.05 -30.53
N GLY A 19 -0.71 4.92 -30.15
CA GLY A 19 -0.28 4.21 -28.95
C GLY A 19 -0.90 4.80 -27.68
N ILE A 20 -0.86 6.13 -27.54
CA ILE A 20 -1.51 6.85 -26.43
C ILE A 20 -3.02 6.62 -26.42
N ARG A 21 -3.68 6.68 -27.58
CA ARG A 21 -5.10 6.36 -27.71
C ARG A 21 -5.42 4.92 -27.26
N TRP A 22 -4.58 3.95 -27.60
CA TRP A 22 -4.78 2.57 -27.15
C TRP A 22 -4.47 2.37 -25.67
N MET A 23 -3.66 3.23 -25.06
CA MET A 23 -3.43 3.23 -23.61
C MET A 23 -4.63 3.74 -22.80
N SER A 24 -5.60 4.42 -23.42
CA SER A 24 -6.81 4.90 -22.72
C SER A 24 -7.88 3.83 -22.47
N SER A 25 -7.66 2.58 -22.91
CA SER A 25 -8.56 1.45 -22.64
C SER A 25 -7.79 0.26 -22.08
N PRO A 26 -8.25 -0.38 -20.99
CA PRO A 26 -7.57 -1.53 -20.39
C PRO A 26 -7.29 -2.67 -21.38
N ARG A 27 -8.25 -2.97 -22.28
CA ARG A 27 -8.12 -4.05 -23.28
C ARG A 27 -6.99 -3.83 -24.28
N THR A 28 -6.70 -2.57 -24.60
CA THR A 28 -5.67 -2.21 -25.61
C THR A 28 -4.40 -1.65 -24.99
N ALA A 29 -4.35 -1.43 -23.67
CA ALA A 29 -3.27 -0.70 -23.03
C ALA A 29 -1.88 -1.31 -23.26
N VAL A 30 -1.75 -2.62 -23.12
CA VAL A 30 -0.47 -3.33 -23.35
C VAL A 30 -0.04 -3.20 -24.81
N ARG A 31 -0.97 -3.28 -25.76
CA ARG A 31 -0.67 -3.13 -27.20
C ARG A 31 -0.29 -1.69 -27.53
N GLY A 32 -0.97 -0.71 -26.93
CA GLY A 32 -0.66 0.71 -27.04
C GLY A 32 0.77 1.02 -26.57
N ASN A 33 1.14 0.50 -25.39
CA ASN A 33 2.48 0.67 -24.85
C ASN A 33 3.56 0.05 -25.76
N ARG A 34 3.34 -1.19 -26.25
CA ARG A 34 4.26 -1.86 -27.19
C ARG A 34 4.42 -1.07 -28.49
N LEU A 35 3.34 -0.50 -29.02
CA LEU A 35 3.37 0.32 -30.23
C LEU A 35 4.20 1.59 -30.02
N SER A 36 3.98 2.31 -28.91
CA SER A 36 4.76 3.50 -28.57
C SER A 36 6.24 3.19 -28.38
N ALA A 37 6.57 2.08 -27.70
CA ALA A 37 7.95 1.64 -27.51
C ALA A 37 8.65 1.33 -28.84
N LEU A 38 7.96 0.63 -29.76
CA LEU A 38 8.48 0.35 -31.10
C LEU A 38 8.68 1.64 -31.91
N ALA A 39 7.70 2.55 -31.87
CA ALA A 39 7.82 3.85 -32.55
C ALA A 39 9.01 4.65 -32.03
N MET A 40 9.25 4.66 -30.71
CA MET A 40 10.41 5.32 -30.12
C MET A 40 11.73 4.65 -30.48
N PHE A 41 11.80 3.32 -30.53
CA PHE A 41 13.00 2.62 -30.99
C PHE A 41 13.33 2.99 -32.44
N ILE A 42 12.34 2.99 -33.33
CA ILE A 42 12.52 3.39 -34.74
C ILE A 42 12.93 4.86 -34.83
N ALA A 43 12.35 5.75 -34.01
CA ALA A 43 12.73 7.16 -33.93
C ALA A 43 14.23 7.33 -33.61
N VAL A 44 14.73 6.64 -32.58
CA VAL A 44 16.16 6.68 -32.22
C VAL A 44 17.02 6.23 -33.40
N VAL A 45 16.73 5.07 -33.99
CA VAL A 45 17.52 4.55 -35.13
C VAL A 45 17.49 5.50 -36.34
N LEU A 46 16.32 6.07 -36.64
CA LEU A 46 16.14 7.04 -37.72
C LEU A 46 16.98 8.30 -37.49
N THR A 47 17.01 8.83 -36.26
CA THR A 47 17.81 10.01 -35.91
C THR A 47 19.31 9.72 -36.04
N LEU A 48 19.78 8.54 -35.60
CA LEU A 48 21.19 8.14 -35.74
C LEU A 48 21.60 8.03 -37.20
N TRP A 49 20.73 7.45 -38.04
CA TRP A 49 20.99 7.28 -39.46
C TRP A 49 20.98 8.62 -40.21
N ASN A 50 19.98 9.47 -39.96
CA ASN A 50 19.85 10.77 -40.63
C ASN A 50 21.04 11.69 -40.34
N ASN A 51 21.52 11.70 -39.09
CA ASN A 51 22.67 12.50 -38.67
C ASN A 51 24.03 11.85 -38.98
N ARG A 52 24.05 10.62 -39.54
CA ARG A 52 25.26 9.86 -39.87
C ARG A 52 26.23 9.70 -38.69
N ILE A 53 25.67 9.35 -37.53
CA ILE A 53 26.42 9.20 -36.26
C ILE A 53 26.38 7.77 -35.73
N MET A 54 26.04 6.78 -36.57
CA MET A 54 25.98 5.37 -36.16
C MET A 54 27.37 4.78 -35.82
N ASP A 55 28.43 5.38 -36.35
CA ASP A 55 29.83 5.02 -36.14
C ASP A 55 30.43 5.61 -34.85
N VAL A 56 29.72 6.52 -34.16
CA VAL A 56 30.18 7.14 -32.92
C VAL A 56 30.09 6.14 -31.75
N TYR A 57 31.19 5.48 -31.41
CA TYR A 57 31.21 4.45 -30.36
C TYR A 57 30.78 4.97 -28.98
N LEU A 58 31.18 6.18 -28.61
CA LEU A 58 30.82 6.80 -27.33
C LEU A 58 29.30 6.93 -27.15
N LEU A 59 28.56 7.13 -28.24
CA LEU A 59 27.10 7.23 -28.23
C LEU A 59 26.44 5.91 -27.83
N TRP A 60 26.91 4.78 -28.38
CA TRP A 60 26.42 3.45 -28.02
C TRP A 60 26.71 3.09 -26.57
N VAL A 61 27.88 3.47 -26.06
CA VAL A 61 28.23 3.30 -24.64
C VAL A 61 27.26 4.10 -23.75
N ALA A 62 26.98 5.36 -24.09
CA ALA A 62 26.04 6.19 -23.34
C ALA A 62 24.60 5.61 -23.37
N ILE A 63 24.14 5.16 -24.55
CA ILE A 63 22.82 4.50 -24.71
C ILE A 63 22.78 3.22 -23.87
N ALA A 64 23.83 2.40 -23.89
CA ALA A 64 23.90 1.16 -23.12
C ALA A 64 23.87 1.41 -21.62
N ILE A 65 24.64 2.37 -21.11
CA ILE A 65 24.64 2.75 -19.69
C ILE A 65 23.27 3.29 -19.27
N GLY A 66 22.72 4.24 -20.03
CA GLY A 66 21.41 4.84 -19.73
C GLY A 66 20.29 3.81 -19.76
N SER A 67 20.27 2.95 -20.78
CA SER A 67 19.28 1.86 -20.89
C SER A 67 19.45 0.82 -19.79
N GLY A 68 20.69 0.46 -19.42
CA GLY A 68 20.97 -0.48 -18.34
C GLY A 68 20.52 0.04 -16.98
N ILE A 69 20.81 1.30 -16.67
CA ILE A 69 20.32 1.96 -15.44
C ILE A 69 18.79 2.04 -15.45
N GLY A 70 18.20 2.49 -16.56
CA GLY A 70 16.74 2.58 -16.71
C GLY A 70 16.04 1.23 -16.56
N PHE A 71 16.58 0.18 -17.17
CA PHE A 71 16.08 -1.19 -17.05
C PHE A 71 16.18 -1.70 -15.61
N MET A 72 17.34 -1.56 -14.97
CA MET A 72 17.55 -1.97 -13.59
C MET A 72 16.60 -1.26 -12.62
N ILE A 73 16.43 0.05 -12.78
CA ILE A 73 15.51 0.85 -11.97
C ILE A 73 14.06 0.41 -12.23
N GLY A 74 13.68 0.19 -13.49
CA GLY A 74 12.33 -0.21 -13.87
C GLY A 74 11.94 -1.60 -13.32
N VAL A 75 12.83 -2.58 -13.39
CA VAL A 75 12.56 -3.95 -12.90
C VAL A 75 12.56 -4.03 -11.37
N ARG A 76 13.38 -3.22 -10.69
CA ARG A 76 13.46 -3.23 -9.22
C ARG A 76 12.43 -2.32 -8.52
N ALA A 77 11.69 -1.50 -9.26
CA ALA A 77 10.71 -0.59 -8.68
C ALA A 77 9.50 -1.37 -8.14
N LYS A 78 9.20 -1.21 -6.86
CA LYS A 78 7.96 -1.77 -6.28
C LYS A 78 6.75 -0.98 -6.79
N MET A 79 5.59 -1.63 -6.95
CA MET A 79 4.36 -0.96 -7.42
C MET A 79 3.97 0.26 -6.57
N ILE A 80 4.21 0.21 -5.25
CA ILE A 80 3.98 1.34 -4.34
C ILE A 80 4.90 2.54 -4.57
N GLN A 81 6.01 2.34 -5.29
CA GLN A 81 7.01 3.37 -5.58
C GLN A 81 6.85 4.00 -6.97
N MET A 82 5.84 3.58 -7.74
CA MET A 82 5.62 4.05 -9.11
C MET A 82 5.47 5.57 -9.22
N PRO A 83 4.74 6.28 -8.32
CA PRO A 83 4.60 7.73 -8.41
C PRO A 83 5.95 8.50 -8.35
N GLN A 84 6.82 8.19 -7.39
CA GLN A 84 8.14 8.83 -7.32
C GLN A 84 9.05 8.40 -8.47
N MET A 85 8.88 7.18 -8.98
CA MET A 85 9.66 6.69 -10.11
C MET A 85 9.33 7.47 -11.39
N VAL A 86 8.04 7.67 -11.66
CA VAL A 86 7.56 8.49 -12.78
C VAL A 86 8.08 9.92 -12.64
N ALA A 87 8.03 10.49 -11.43
CA ALA A 87 8.59 11.81 -11.17
C ALA A 87 10.09 11.88 -11.49
N LEU A 88 10.88 10.90 -11.04
CA LEU A 88 12.33 10.81 -11.28
C LEU A 88 12.64 10.73 -12.77
N LEU A 89 12.04 9.78 -13.49
CA LEU A 89 12.27 9.56 -14.92
C LEU A 89 11.82 10.76 -15.75
N ASN A 90 10.71 11.39 -15.40
CA ASN A 90 10.26 12.62 -16.03
C ASN A 90 11.27 13.77 -15.85
N GLY A 91 11.82 13.90 -14.64
CA GLY A 91 12.85 14.90 -14.34
C GLY A 91 14.07 14.71 -15.23
N LEU A 92 14.55 13.48 -15.42
CA LEU A 92 15.67 13.17 -16.31
C LEU A 92 15.39 13.59 -17.77
N GLY A 93 14.14 13.44 -18.26
CA GLY A 93 13.74 13.95 -19.58
C GLY A 93 13.81 15.48 -19.70
N GLY A 94 13.37 16.20 -18.66
CA GLY A 94 13.54 17.66 -18.57
C GLY A 94 15.01 18.07 -18.53
N GLY A 95 15.83 17.35 -17.75
CA GLY A 95 17.28 17.56 -17.66
C GLY A 95 17.99 17.34 -19.00
N ALA A 96 17.61 16.29 -19.75
CA ALA A 96 18.13 16.04 -21.09
C ALA A 96 17.80 17.21 -22.04
N SER A 97 16.57 17.75 -21.98
CA SER A 97 16.18 18.93 -22.77
C SER A 97 17.02 20.16 -22.41
N ALA A 98 17.26 20.40 -21.11
CA ALA A 98 18.12 21.49 -20.66
C ALA A 98 19.57 21.33 -21.16
N LEU A 99 20.12 20.12 -21.10
CA LEU A 99 21.48 19.83 -21.58
C LEU A 99 21.61 20.06 -23.09
N VAL A 100 20.63 19.63 -23.89
CA VAL A 100 20.63 19.90 -25.33
C VAL A 100 20.60 21.42 -25.60
N SER A 101 19.77 22.17 -24.88
CA SER A 101 19.76 23.64 -24.97
C SER A 101 21.11 24.26 -24.62
N VAL A 102 21.78 23.79 -23.54
CA VAL A 102 23.13 24.30 -23.18
C VAL A 102 24.11 24.07 -24.31
N VAL A 103 24.19 22.84 -24.82
CA VAL A 103 25.15 22.48 -25.88
C VAL A 103 24.92 23.32 -27.13
N GLU A 104 23.67 23.47 -27.56
CA GLU A 104 23.33 24.25 -28.74
C GLU A 104 23.59 25.75 -28.58
N ILE A 105 23.32 26.32 -27.40
CA ILE A 105 23.66 27.72 -27.09
C ILE A 105 25.20 27.91 -27.04
N MET A 106 25.95 26.93 -26.56
CA MET A 106 27.41 27.05 -26.49
C MET A 106 28.07 26.96 -27.87
N ASP A 107 27.55 26.07 -28.73
CA ASP A 107 28.21 25.70 -29.98
C ASP A 107 27.70 26.53 -31.18
N LYS A 108 26.39 26.73 -31.29
CA LYS A 108 25.75 27.23 -32.52
C LYS A 108 24.96 28.52 -32.36
N TYR A 109 25.00 29.16 -31.20
CA TYR A 109 24.15 30.34 -30.93
C TYR A 109 24.28 31.46 -31.96
N HIS A 110 25.50 31.76 -32.44
CA HIS A 110 25.72 32.85 -33.40
C HIS A 110 25.15 32.56 -34.79
N GLU A 111 24.96 31.28 -35.13
CA GLU A 111 24.44 30.81 -36.42
C GLU A 111 22.91 30.66 -36.40
N MET A 112 22.31 30.66 -35.20
CA MET A 112 20.87 30.50 -35.03
C MET A 112 20.07 31.73 -35.44
N ALA A 113 18.93 31.48 -36.08
CA ALA A 113 17.88 32.48 -36.21
C ALA A 113 17.38 32.94 -34.82
N THR A 114 16.88 34.17 -34.73
CA THR A 114 16.37 34.75 -33.48
C THR A 114 15.33 33.85 -32.78
N PHE A 115 14.48 33.19 -33.56
CA PHE A 115 13.50 32.24 -33.04
C PHE A 115 14.16 31.04 -32.34
N ASN A 116 15.20 30.45 -32.94
CA ASN A 116 15.94 29.34 -32.38
C ASN A 116 16.75 29.77 -31.14
N LYS A 117 17.34 30.98 -31.15
CA LYS A 117 18.01 31.56 -29.97
C LYS A 117 17.06 31.64 -28.77
N LEU A 118 15.87 32.20 -28.97
CA LEU A 118 14.84 32.31 -27.94
C LEU A 118 14.32 30.94 -27.51
N SER A 119 14.12 30.01 -28.45
CA SER A 119 13.72 28.63 -28.15
C SER A 119 14.78 27.92 -27.31
N GLY A 120 16.07 28.13 -27.59
CA GLY A 120 17.18 27.58 -26.81
C GLY A 120 17.12 28.01 -25.35
N GLN A 121 16.95 29.31 -25.11
CA GLN A 121 16.81 29.88 -23.76
C GLN A 121 15.55 29.37 -23.05
N LEU A 122 14.43 29.27 -23.76
CA LEU A 122 13.19 28.76 -23.18
C LEU A 122 13.29 27.26 -22.85
N GLY A 123 13.92 26.45 -23.72
CA GLY A 123 14.17 25.03 -23.48
C GLY A 123 15.08 24.80 -22.27
N LEU A 124 16.06 25.68 -22.07
CA LEU A 124 16.92 25.69 -20.87
C LEU A 124 16.11 25.95 -19.60
N ILE A 125 15.23 26.97 -19.65
CA ILE A 125 14.38 27.36 -18.52
C ILE A 125 13.38 26.24 -18.18
N VAL A 126 12.63 25.74 -19.15
CA VAL A 126 11.58 24.72 -18.90
C VAL A 126 12.23 23.37 -18.55
N GLY A 127 13.34 23.01 -19.18
CA GLY A 127 14.06 21.77 -18.86
C GLY A 127 14.63 21.77 -17.43
N GLY A 128 15.28 22.87 -17.02
CA GLY A 128 15.88 22.99 -15.69
C GLY A 128 14.84 22.94 -14.56
N LEU A 129 13.74 23.70 -14.67
CA LEU A 129 12.68 23.71 -13.66
C LEU A 129 11.97 22.35 -13.59
N THR A 130 11.83 21.67 -14.74
CA THR A 130 11.20 20.35 -14.78
C THR A 130 12.07 19.34 -14.07
N PHE A 131 13.38 19.34 -14.33
CA PHE A 131 14.33 18.45 -13.67
C PHE A 131 14.28 18.62 -12.15
N SER A 132 14.53 19.84 -11.63
CA SER A 132 14.61 20.04 -10.18
C SER A 132 13.26 19.91 -9.48
N GLY A 133 12.16 20.36 -10.09
CA GLY A 133 10.80 20.17 -9.57
C GLY A 133 10.43 18.69 -9.44
N SER A 134 10.77 17.89 -10.46
CA SER A 134 10.57 16.44 -10.44
C SER A 134 11.43 15.74 -9.37
N MET A 135 12.67 16.18 -9.16
CA MET A 135 13.52 15.61 -8.09
C MET A 135 12.92 15.88 -6.71
N VAL A 136 12.39 17.08 -6.46
CA VAL A 136 11.71 17.41 -5.19
C VAL A 136 10.43 16.59 -5.03
N ALA A 137 9.62 16.45 -6.08
CA ALA A 137 8.41 15.62 -6.04
C ALA A 137 8.73 14.15 -5.73
N ALA A 138 9.76 13.60 -6.38
CA ALA A 138 10.24 12.25 -6.11
C ALA A 138 10.74 12.10 -4.66
N ALA A 139 11.55 13.04 -4.17
CA ALA A 139 12.09 13.01 -2.82
C ALA A 139 11.02 13.14 -1.72
N LYS A 140 9.96 13.93 -1.96
CA LYS A 140 8.80 14.03 -1.05
C LYS A 140 8.03 12.72 -0.98
N LEU A 141 7.79 12.07 -2.11
CA LEU A 141 7.08 10.79 -2.16
C LEU A 141 7.92 9.63 -1.60
N ASP A 142 9.24 9.67 -1.80
CA ASP A 142 10.21 8.73 -1.21
C ASP A 142 10.53 9.04 0.27
N ARG A 143 9.87 10.04 0.87
CA ARG A 143 10.05 10.49 2.27
C ARG A 143 11.48 10.92 2.65
N ARG A 144 12.34 11.19 1.65
CA ARG A 144 13.64 11.86 1.85
C ARG A 144 13.47 13.35 2.14
N MET A 145 12.30 13.91 1.81
CA MET A 145 11.88 15.26 2.16
C MET A 145 10.50 15.23 2.84
N THR A 146 10.19 16.27 3.62
CA THR A 146 8.86 16.42 4.23
C THR A 146 7.76 16.48 3.18
N GLN A 147 6.69 15.71 3.41
CA GLN A 147 5.50 15.72 2.55
C GLN A 147 4.60 16.93 2.82
N ARG A 148 4.82 17.68 3.92
CA ARG A 148 4.03 18.88 4.22
C ARG A 148 4.39 20.01 3.26
N PRO A 149 3.42 20.85 2.84
CA PRO A 149 3.71 22.11 2.16
C PRO A 149 4.70 22.95 2.96
N VAL A 150 5.75 23.46 2.32
CA VAL A 150 6.70 24.39 2.94
C VAL A 150 6.59 25.75 2.26
N HIS A 151 6.22 26.77 3.03
CA HIS A 151 6.14 28.15 2.58
C HIS A 151 7.36 28.92 3.07
N LEU A 152 8.09 29.54 2.14
CA LEU A 152 9.26 30.38 2.46
C LEU A 152 8.81 31.82 2.77
N PRO A 153 9.58 32.60 3.55
CA PRO A 153 9.31 34.02 3.71
C PRO A 153 9.35 34.71 2.33
N ASN A 154 8.30 35.44 1.98
CA ASN A 154 8.13 36.11 0.68
C ASN A 154 8.18 35.16 -0.53
N HIS A 155 7.66 33.94 -0.39
CA HIS A 155 7.71 32.90 -1.43
C HIS A 155 7.18 33.36 -2.80
N ASP A 156 6.03 34.04 -2.84
CA ASP A 156 5.44 34.50 -4.11
C ASP A 156 6.28 35.59 -4.77
N LEU A 157 6.87 36.50 -3.98
CA LEU A 157 7.80 37.51 -4.49
C LEU A 157 9.04 36.85 -5.08
N LEU A 158 9.63 35.88 -4.37
CA LEU A 158 10.80 35.15 -4.83
C LEU A 158 10.51 34.39 -6.13
N SER A 159 9.37 33.70 -6.18
CA SER A 159 8.92 32.97 -7.37
C SER A 159 8.74 33.89 -8.57
N ASN A 160 8.02 35.01 -8.39
CA ASN A 160 7.77 35.98 -9.47
C ASN A 160 9.07 36.66 -9.92
N LEU A 161 9.98 36.98 -8.99
CA LEU A 161 11.28 37.55 -9.30
C LEU A 161 12.16 36.56 -10.08
N SER A 162 12.17 35.28 -9.71
CA SER A 162 12.89 34.24 -10.45
C SER A 162 12.38 34.12 -11.89
N ILE A 163 11.06 34.11 -12.10
CA ILE A 163 10.47 34.07 -13.46
C ILE A 163 10.88 35.31 -14.26
N ALA A 164 10.71 36.50 -13.68
CA ALA A 164 11.07 37.75 -14.35
C ALA A 164 12.56 37.81 -14.69
N ALA A 165 13.43 37.39 -13.77
CA ALA A 165 14.88 37.33 -13.98
C ALA A 165 15.24 36.37 -15.11
N MET A 166 14.68 35.15 -15.14
CA MET A 166 14.93 34.18 -16.21
C MET A 166 14.51 34.71 -17.59
N VAL A 167 13.34 35.35 -17.69
CA VAL A 167 12.85 35.92 -18.95
C VAL A 167 13.72 37.09 -19.40
N LEU A 168 14.03 38.03 -18.50
CA LEU A 168 14.86 39.20 -18.82
C LEU A 168 16.28 38.81 -19.22
N LEU A 169 16.90 37.89 -18.48
CA LEU A 169 18.23 37.37 -18.79
C LEU A 169 18.21 36.54 -20.09
N GLY A 170 17.20 35.70 -20.30
CA GLY A 170 17.04 34.95 -21.55
C GLY A 170 16.92 35.87 -22.76
N VAL A 171 16.10 36.92 -22.68
CA VAL A 171 15.95 37.91 -23.78
C VAL A 171 17.20 38.77 -23.95
N SER A 172 17.93 39.11 -22.88
CA SER A 172 19.13 39.94 -22.98
C SER A 172 20.25 39.27 -23.79
N THR A 173 20.24 37.94 -23.90
CA THR A 173 21.17 37.20 -24.77
C THR A 173 21.07 37.61 -26.24
N LEU A 174 19.94 38.17 -26.70
CA LEU A 174 19.79 38.69 -28.07
C LEU A 174 20.59 39.97 -28.34
N PHE A 175 20.98 40.68 -27.28
CA PHE A 175 21.66 41.97 -27.36
C PHE A 175 23.11 41.91 -26.84
N LEU A 176 23.46 40.83 -26.16
CA LEU A 176 24.73 40.67 -25.43
C LEU A 176 25.47 39.39 -25.87
N ASP A 177 25.84 39.33 -27.15
CA ASP A 177 26.44 38.14 -27.77
C ASP A 177 27.67 37.58 -26.99
N ALA A 178 28.55 38.46 -26.51
CA ALA A 178 29.75 38.05 -25.76
C ALA A 178 29.45 37.43 -24.37
N ALA A 179 28.25 37.64 -23.84
CA ALA A 179 27.85 37.18 -22.50
C ALA A 179 26.80 36.05 -22.53
N VAL A 180 26.47 35.50 -23.70
CA VAL A 180 25.41 34.50 -23.87
C VAL A 180 25.62 33.28 -22.96
N VAL A 181 26.81 32.69 -22.97
CA VAL A 181 27.13 31.50 -22.16
C VAL A 181 27.02 31.79 -20.66
N PRO A 182 27.70 32.81 -20.08
CA PRO A 182 27.57 33.08 -18.64
C PRO A 182 26.14 33.47 -18.24
N ILE A 183 25.42 34.21 -19.09
CA ILE A 183 24.00 34.51 -18.84
C ILE A 183 23.17 33.22 -18.81
N SER A 184 23.39 32.31 -19.76
CA SER A 184 22.66 31.03 -19.84
C SER A 184 22.94 30.14 -18.62
N VAL A 185 24.17 30.11 -18.11
CA VAL A 185 24.51 29.39 -16.87
C VAL A 185 23.75 29.97 -15.67
N VAL A 186 23.67 31.29 -15.57
CA VAL A 186 22.88 31.96 -14.51
C VAL A 186 21.39 31.65 -14.67
N VAL A 187 20.85 31.69 -15.89
CA VAL A 187 19.47 31.33 -16.19
C VAL A 187 19.18 29.88 -15.79
N LEU A 188 20.06 28.94 -16.09
CA LEU A 188 19.93 27.55 -15.68
C LEU A 188 19.93 27.40 -14.14
N ALA A 189 20.83 28.10 -13.44
CA ALA A 189 20.87 28.07 -11.98
C ALA A 189 19.58 28.61 -11.36
N ILE A 190 19.04 29.71 -11.89
CA ILE A 190 17.76 30.27 -11.44
C ILE A 190 16.61 29.31 -11.76
N SER A 191 16.63 28.67 -12.93
CA SER A 191 15.62 27.68 -13.35
C SER A 191 15.60 26.45 -12.43
N LEU A 192 16.77 25.90 -12.11
CA LEU A 192 16.91 24.81 -11.15
C LEU A 192 16.38 25.23 -9.76
N GLY A 193 16.76 26.42 -9.29
CA GLY A 193 16.24 26.97 -8.04
C GLY A 193 14.72 27.17 -8.07
N TYR A 194 14.18 27.67 -9.18
CA TYR A 194 12.76 27.88 -9.35
C TYR A 194 11.97 26.57 -9.32
N GLY A 195 12.45 25.50 -9.96
CA GLY A 195 11.79 24.19 -9.86
C GLY A 195 11.73 23.65 -8.41
N VAL A 196 12.75 23.94 -7.59
CA VAL A 196 12.71 23.63 -6.16
C VAL A 196 11.65 24.48 -5.44
N LEU A 197 11.64 25.80 -5.66
CA LEU A 197 10.63 26.71 -5.09
C LEU A 197 9.20 26.29 -5.46
N PHE A 198 9.02 25.92 -6.73
CA PHE A 198 7.76 25.47 -7.28
C PHE A 198 7.24 24.20 -6.60
N ALA A 199 8.09 23.17 -6.45
CA ALA A 199 7.65 21.88 -5.89
C ALA A 199 7.59 21.86 -4.35
N ILE A 200 8.34 22.71 -3.66
CA ILE A 200 8.41 22.69 -2.19
C ILE A 200 7.12 23.16 -1.52
N ARG A 201 6.35 24.06 -2.16
CA ARG A 201 5.07 24.58 -1.65
C ARG A 201 3.90 23.60 -1.80
N VAL A 202 4.06 22.53 -2.58
CA VAL A 202 2.97 21.58 -2.83
C VAL A 202 2.98 20.46 -1.79
N GLY A 203 1.81 20.02 -1.31
CA GLY A 203 1.69 18.95 -0.32
C GLY A 203 1.76 17.55 -0.93
N GLY A 204 2.07 16.55 -0.12
CA GLY A 204 2.17 15.13 -0.52
C GLY A 204 0.91 14.61 -1.23
N ALA A 205 -0.26 15.02 -0.76
CA ALA A 205 -1.54 14.66 -1.35
C ALA A 205 -1.75 15.22 -2.77
N ASP A 206 -1.11 16.35 -3.09
CA ASP A 206 -1.20 17.02 -4.39
C ASP A 206 -0.01 16.69 -5.31
N MET A 207 0.94 15.88 -4.83
CA MET A 207 2.11 15.47 -5.63
C MET A 207 1.71 14.78 -6.93
N PRO A 208 0.68 13.90 -7.01
CA PRO A 208 0.28 13.31 -8.28
C PRO A 208 -0.09 14.34 -9.35
N ILE A 209 -0.83 15.41 -8.98
CA ILE A 209 -1.19 16.50 -9.90
C ILE A 209 0.09 17.23 -10.34
N THR A 210 1.01 17.47 -9.40
CA THR A 210 2.29 18.17 -9.68
C THR A 210 3.16 17.37 -10.64
N ILE A 211 3.23 16.04 -10.46
CA ILE A 211 3.99 15.14 -11.34
C ILE A 211 3.38 15.13 -12.74
N SER A 212 2.06 15.08 -12.85
CA SER A 212 1.37 15.17 -14.14
C SER A 212 1.64 16.51 -14.84
N LEU A 213 1.65 17.62 -14.10
CA LEU A 213 1.98 18.93 -14.65
C LEU A 213 3.45 19.01 -15.11
N LEU A 214 4.38 18.51 -14.30
CA LEU A 214 5.80 18.43 -14.66
C LEU A 214 6.03 17.51 -15.87
N ASN A 215 5.19 16.49 -16.07
CA ASN A 215 5.20 15.66 -17.27
C ASN A 215 4.71 16.41 -18.53
N SER A 216 3.80 17.36 -18.37
CA SER A 216 3.53 18.30 -19.46
C SER A 216 4.74 19.17 -19.77
N PHE A 217 5.42 19.68 -18.74
CA PHE A 217 6.58 20.55 -18.93
C PHE A 217 7.77 19.83 -19.58
N SER A 218 7.99 18.54 -19.31
CA SER A 218 9.01 17.76 -20.02
C SER A 218 8.70 17.60 -21.51
N GLY A 219 7.44 17.31 -21.86
CA GLY A 219 6.99 17.26 -23.25
C GLY A 219 7.13 18.62 -23.96
N LEU A 220 6.70 19.70 -23.29
CA LEU A 220 6.86 21.06 -23.80
C LEU A 220 8.35 21.43 -23.97
N ALA A 221 9.20 21.10 -23.01
CA ALA A 221 10.65 21.32 -23.10
C ALA A 221 11.24 20.59 -24.31
N GLY A 222 10.87 19.31 -24.51
CA GLY A 222 11.25 18.55 -25.69
C GLY A 222 10.83 19.25 -26.98
N SER A 223 9.56 19.69 -27.08
CA SER A 223 9.08 20.40 -28.27
C SER A 223 9.82 21.71 -28.53
N ILE A 224 10.13 22.48 -27.49
CA ILE A 224 10.85 23.75 -27.59
C ILE A 224 12.29 23.51 -28.05
N VAL A 225 12.96 22.50 -27.48
CA VAL A 225 14.29 22.09 -27.92
C VAL A 225 14.27 21.61 -29.37
N GLY A 226 13.21 20.91 -29.79
CA GLY A 226 12.96 20.56 -31.18
C GLY A 226 12.98 21.77 -32.11
N PHE A 227 12.39 22.90 -31.71
CA PHE A 227 12.51 24.15 -32.47
C PHE A 227 13.92 24.73 -32.46
N THR A 228 14.64 24.64 -31.34
CA THR A 228 16.05 25.08 -31.24
C THR A 228 16.93 24.38 -32.27
N ILE A 229 16.83 23.04 -32.36
CA ILE A 229 17.63 22.22 -33.29
C ILE A 229 16.97 22.01 -34.66
N SER A 230 15.78 22.58 -34.88
CA SER A 230 14.98 22.41 -36.09
C SER A 230 14.63 20.94 -36.42
N ASP A 231 14.34 20.13 -35.39
CA ASP A 231 13.95 18.73 -35.54
C ASP A 231 12.43 18.52 -35.45
N PRO A 232 11.75 18.17 -36.56
CA PRO A 232 10.29 18.06 -36.60
C PRO A 232 9.74 16.88 -35.78
N LEU A 233 10.53 15.81 -35.58
CA LEU A 233 10.10 14.65 -34.80
C LEU A 233 10.00 14.99 -33.32
N LEU A 234 11.03 15.64 -32.78
CA LEU A 234 11.09 16.09 -31.40
C LEU A 234 10.04 17.17 -31.11
N VAL A 235 9.80 18.09 -32.05
CA VAL A 235 8.66 19.04 -31.98
C VAL A 235 7.34 18.30 -31.85
N ALA A 236 7.06 17.36 -32.76
CA ALA A 236 5.77 16.66 -32.79
C ALA A 236 5.55 15.78 -31.55
N VAL A 237 6.51 14.93 -31.19
CA VAL A 237 6.37 14.03 -30.04
C VAL A 237 6.32 14.83 -28.73
N GLY A 238 7.17 15.86 -28.58
CA GLY A 238 7.14 16.74 -27.42
C GLY A 238 5.78 17.43 -27.25
N ALA A 239 5.21 17.98 -28.33
CA ALA A 239 3.90 18.62 -28.28
C ALA A 239 2.78 17.64 -27.90
N ILE A 240 2.81 16.41 -28.42
CA ILE A 240 1.84 15.36 -28.08
C ILE A 240 1.91 15.03 -26.59
N VAL A 241 3.12 14.79 -26.05
CA VAL A 241 3.32 14.49 -24.62
C VAL A 241 2.92 15.67 -23.75
N GLY A 242 3.32 16.89 -24.14
CA GLY A 242 3.01 18.13 -23.43
C GLY A 242 1.50 18.37 -23.32
N ALA A 243 0.77 18.23 -24.42
CA ALA A 243 -0.69 18.37 -24.46
C ALA A 243 -1.39 17.27 -23.65
N SER A 244 -0.97 16.01 -23.82
CA SER A 244 -1.51 14.88 -23.06
C SER A 244 -1.33 15.06 -21.56
N GLY A 245 -0.16 15.55 -21.12
CA GLY A 245 0.12 15.85 -19.72
C GLY A 245 -0.77 16.95 -19.14
N LEU A 246 -1.03 18.03 -19.88
CA LEU A 246 -1.96 19.08 -19.42
C LEU A 246 -3.39 18.56 -19.28
N ILE A 247 -3.86 17.79 -20.27
CA ILE A 247 -5.20 17.20 -20.24
C ILE A 247 -5.34 16.26 -19.03
N LEU A 248 -4.35 15.38 -18.82
CA LEU A 248 -4.33 14.50 -17.64
C LEU A 248 -4.35 15.30 -16.34
N THR A 249 -3.56 16.38 -16.26
CA THR A 249 -3.51 17.27 -15.09
C THR A 249 -4.88 17.90 -14.81
N GLN A 250 -5.58 18.36 -15.85
CA GLN A 250 -6.92 18.93 -15.72
C GLN A 250 -7.95 17.90 -15.26
N ILE A 251 -7.89 16.68 -15.81
CA ILE A 251 -8.76 15.57 -15.40
C ILE A 251 -8.51 15.24 -13.93
N MET A 252 -7.24 15.15 -13.51
CA MET A 252 -6.89 14.90 -12.10
C MET A 252 -7.32 16.04 -11.18
N CYS A 253 -7.16 17.31 -11.59
CA CYS A 253 -7.66 18.47 -10.86
C CYS A 253 -9.18 18.43 -10.67
N LYS A 254 -9.94 18.17 -11.74
CA LYS A 254 -11.40 18.06 -11.71
C LYS A 254 -11.83 16.90 -10.82
N ALA A 255 -11.19 15.75 -10.98
CA ALA A 255 -11.44 14.55 -10.20
C ALA A 255 -11.19 14.78 -8.69
N MET A 256 -10.16 15.56 -8.34
CA MET A 256 -9.77 15.86 -6.96
C MET A 256 -10.44 17.13 -6.38
N ASN A 257 -11.40 17.73 -7.08
CA ASN A 257 -12.03 19.03 -6.76
C ASN A 257 -11.02 20.13 -6.37
N ARG A 258 -9.87 20.16 -7.06
CA ARG A 258 -8.84 21.16 -6.84
C ARG A 258 -8.60 21.92 -8.13
N SER A 259 -8.63 23.25 -8.06
CA SER A 259 -8.17 24.06 -9.19
C SER A 259 -6.65 23.97 -9.29
N LEU A 260 -6.12 24.05 -10.52
CA LEU A 260 -4.68 24.09 -10.75
C LEU A 260 -4.02 25.25 -9.98
N ALA A 261 -4.70 26.39 -9.88
CA ALA A 261 -4.25 27.55 -9.10
C ALA A 261 -4.15 27.24 -7.59
N HIS A 262 -5.08 26.46 -7.04
CA HIS A 262 -5.03 26.04 -5.63
C HIS A 262 -3.85 25.10 -5.37
N VAL A 263 -3.63 24.12 -6.26
CA VAL A 263 -2.50 23.18 -6.17
C VAL A 263 -1.17 23.93 -6.25
N LEU A 264 -1.03 24.83 -7.22
CA LEU A 264 0.18 25.63 -7.43
C LEU A 264 0.42 26.67 -6.34
N SER A 265 -0.63 27.14 -5.67
CA SER A 265 -0.48 28.10 -4.57
C SER A 265 -0.13 27.43 -3.24
N GLY A 266 -0.27 26.11 -3.11
CA GLY A 266 -0.02 25.39 -1.86
C GLY A 266 -0.91 25.88 -0.70
N ALA A 267 -2.03 26.52 -1.03
CA ALA A 267 -3.00 26.97 -0.06
C ALA A 267 -3.67 25.75 0.57
N ILE A 268 -3.65 25.68 1.90
CA ILE A 268 -4.56 24.80 2.63
C ILE A 268 -5.91 25.53 2.60
N ALA A 269 -6.98 24.84 2.20
CA ALA A 269 -8.33 25.36 2.37
C ALA A 269 -8.48 25.78 3.85
N LYS A 270 -8.54 27.09 4.11
CA LYS A 270 -8.73 27.57 5.48
C LYS A 270 -10.11 27.05 5.92
N PRO A 271 -10.24 26.38 7.08
CA PRO A 271 -11.56 26.19 7.66
C PRO A 271 -12.16 27.59 7.84
N SER A 272 -13.26 27.86 7.14
CA SER A 272 -14.04 29.06 7.39
C SER A 272 -14.55 28.94 8.82
N LYS A 273 -14.13 29.88 9.69
CA LYS A 273 -14.76 30.03 11.01
C LYS A 273 -16.28 30.08 10.79
N PRO A 274 -17.08 29.32 11.58
CA PRO A 274 -18.53 29.48 11.58
C PRO A 274 -18.82 30.97 11.72
N LYS A 275 -19.56 31.54 10.77
CA LYS A 275 -20.04 32.90 10.87
C LYS A 275 -20.90 32.94 12.12
N GLU A 276 -20.47 33.65 13.16
CA GLU A 276 -21.32 33.95 14.31
C GLU A 276 -22.65 34.47 13.77
N LYS A 277 -23.75 33.86 14.23
CA LYS A 277 -25.08 34.43 14.05
C LYS A 277 -25.12 35.72 14.83
N THR A 278 -24.83 36.84 14.17
CA THR A 278 -25.11 38.16 14.71
C THR A 278 -26.62 38.28 14.90
N PRO A 279 -27.12 38.71 16.07
CA PRO A 279 -28.54 38.99 16.24
C PRO A 279 -28.93 40.16 15.33
N GLU A 280 -29.84 39.94 14.38
CA GLU A 280 -30.42 41.01 13.60
C GLU A 280 -31.45 41.77 14.45
N THR A 281 -31.14 43.03 14.76
CA THR A 281 -32.06 44.00 15.34
C THR A 281 -32.91 44.63 14.22
N PRO A 282 -34.23 44.81 14.41
CA PRO A 282 -35.16 45.04 13.31
C PRO A 282 -35.06 46.46 12.76
N THR A 283 -35.09 46.61 11.43
CA THR A 283 -35.46 47.87 10.77
C THR A 283 -36.48 47.62 9.66
N ALA A 284 -37.42 48.55 9.58
CA ALA A 284 -38.77 48.39 9.06
C ALA A 284 -38.90 48.60 7.54
N GLY A 285 -39.65 47.69 6.90
CA GLY A 285 -40.53 47.90 5.72
C GLY A 285 -39.87 48.31 4.38
N PRO A 286 -40.52 48.06 3.22
CA PRO A 286 -41.96 47.89 3.04
C PRO A 286 -42.41 46.47 2.63
N GLU A 287 -43.67 46.18 2.94
CA GLU A 287 -44.38 44.91 2.83
C GLU A 287 -44.58 44.36 1.39
N PRO A 288 -44.88 43.04 1.31
CA PRO A 288 -44.89 42.23 0.09
C PRO A 288 -46.28 42.13 -0.57
N ALA A 289 -46.28 41.74 -1.86
CA ALA A 289 -47.47 41.19 -2.51
C ALA A 289 -47.66 39.73 -2.09
N ALA A 290 -48.81 39.43 -1.49
CA ALA A 290 -49.17 38.12 -0.96
C ALA A 290 -49.41 37.07 -2.07
N PRO A 291 -49.02 35.79 -1.83
CA PRO A 291 -49.43 34.65 -2.64
C PRO A 291 -50.85 34.16 -2.29
N PRO A 292 -51.52 33.41 -3.19
CA PRO A 292 -52.85 32.85 -2.93
C PRO A 292 -52.80 31.67 -1.95
N VAL A 293 -53.88 31.54 -1.17
CA VAL A 293 -54.13 30.49 -0.17
C VAL A 293 -55.07 29.42 -0.76
N ALA A 294 -54.70 28.16 -0.60
CA ALA A 294 -55.54 26.94 -0.51
C ALA A 294 -54.57 25.77 -0.31
N GLU A 295 -54.72 24.78 0.57
CA GLU A 295 -55.80 24.30 1.44
C GLU A 295 -55.11 23.44 2.52
N GLU A 296 -55.57 23.49 3.76
CA GLU A 296 -55.30 22.42 4.74
C GLU A 296 -56.07 21.17 4.28
N ALA A 297 -55.33 20.15 3.85
CA ALA A 297 -55.82 18.79 3.71
C ALA A 297 -54.89 17.86 4.50
N GLY A 298 -55.49 17.09 5.39
CA GLY A 298 -54.86 16.44 6.53
C GLY A 298 -53.72 15.48 6.20
N GLU A 299 -52.96 15.21 7.25
CA GLU A 299 -52.03 14.10 7.35
C GLU A 299 -52.58 12.84 6.67
N PRO A 300 -51.93 12.31 5.63
CA PRO A 300 -51.83 10.89 5.49
C PRO A 300 -50.78 10.44 6.51
N GLU A 301 -51.21 9.76 7.58
CA GLU A 301 -50.34 8.80 8.25
C GLU A 301 -49.79 7.86 7.17
N ALA A 302 -48.58 8.16 6.69
CA ALA A 302 -47.81 7.21 5.92
C ALA A 302 -47.50 6.06 6.87
N PRO A 303 -47.81 4.81 6.50
CA PRO A 303 -47.53 3.69 7.37
C PRO A 303 -46.03 3.71 7.63
N VAL A 304 -45.65 3.64 8.92
CA VAL A 304 -44.29 3.29 9.33
C VAL A 304 -43.92 2.05 8.53
N ALA A 305 -43.17 2.24 7.44
CA ALA A 305 -42.67 1.15 6.65
C ALA A 305 -41.74 0.40 7.59
N LYS A 306 -42.19 -0.78 8.04
CA LYS A 306 -41.34 -1.73 8.75
C LYS A 306 -40.03 -1.78 7.99
N GLN A 307 -38.92 -1.41 8.64
CA GLN A 307 -37.58 -1.60 8.10
C GLN A 307 -37.51 -3.05 7.63
N VAL A 308 -37.54 -3.25 6.31
CA VAL A 308 -37.28 -4.55 5.72
C VAL A 308 -35.78 -4.75 5.94
N PRO A 309 -35.34 -5.81 6.62
CA PRO A 309 -33.90 -6.01 6.86
C PRO A 309 -33.15 -5.98 5.53
N ALA A 310 -31.97 -5.31 5.45
CA ALA A 310 -31.12 -5.22 4.25
C ALA A 310 -31.05 -6.54 3.44
N GLY A 311 -30.97 -7.66 4.16
CA GLY A 311 -30.96 -9.01 3.61
C GLY A 311 -32.16 -9.41 2.75
N GLN A 312 -33.36 -8.97 3.11
CA GLN A 312 -34.58 -9.27 2.36
C GLN A 312 -34.72 -8.36 1.15
N MET A 313 -34.26 -7.11 1.23
CA MET A 313 -34.24 -6.16 0.11
C MET A 313 -33.24 -6.58 -0.97
N LEU A 314 -32.05 -7.05 -0.58
CA LEU A 314 -31.03 -7.53 -1.51
C LEU A 314 -31.44 -8.80 -2.26
N ARG A 315 -32.31 -9.63 -1.68
CA ARG A 315 -32.81 -10.86 -2.33
C ARG A 315 -33.80 -10.59 -3.46
N ASP A 316 -34.53 -9.48 -3.38
CA ASP A 316 -35.55 -9.08 -4.37
C ASP A 316 -35.06 -8.01 -5.35
N ALA A 317 -33.86 -7.46 -5.13
CA ALA A 317 -33.27 -6.40 -5.95
C ALA A 317 -32.93 -6.90 -7.37
N LYS A 318 -33.30 -6.12 -8.39
CA LYS A 318 -33.01 -6.44 -9.79
C LYS A 318 -31.84 -5.64 -10.35
N ARG A 319 -31.63 -4.42 -9.85
CA ARG A 319 -30.48 -3.58 -10.21
C ARG A 319 -29.73 -3.17 -8.96
N VAL A 320 -28.46 -3.56 -8.88
CA VAL A 320 -27.57 -3.24 -7.77
C VAL A 320 -26.34 -2.53 -8.27
N ILE A 321 -26.00 -1.40 -7.65
CA ILE A 321 -24.75 -0.68 -7.91
C ILE A 321 -23.88 -0.75 -6.67
N ILE A 322 -22.64 -1.21 -6.81
CA ILE A 322 -21.65 -1.24 -5.72
C ILE A 322 -20.68 -0.06 -5.90
N VAL A 323 -20.49 0.72 -4.84
CA VAL A 323 -19.63 1.91 -4.82
C VAL A 323 -18.43 1.64 -3.90
N PRO A 324 -17.28 1.22 -4.44
CA PRO A 324 -16.08 0.95 -3.65
C PRO A 324 -15.35 2.25 -3.26
N GLY A 325 -14.81 2.28 -2.04
CA GLY A 325 -14.00 3.37 -1.53
C GLY A 325 -12.74 2.91 -0.81
N TYR A 326 -12.02 3.85 -0.20
CA TYR A 326 -10.74 3.54 0.44
C TYR A 326 -10.86 2.58 1.63
N GLY A 327 -11.98 2.61 2.37
CA GLY A 327 -12.23 1.65 3.46
C GLY A 327 -12.28 0.20 2.99
N MET A 328 -12.75 -0.06 1.76
CA MET A 328 -12.67 -1.40 1.13
C MET A 328 -11.21 -1.87 1.00
N ALA A 329 -10.30 -0.95 0.64
CA ALA A 329 -8.89 -1.25 0.47
C ALA A 329 -8.19 -1.46 1.83
N ILE A 330 -8.53 -0.68 2.86
CA ILE A 330 -8.01 -0.88 4.22
C ILE A 330 -8.41 -2.27 4.74
N ALA A 331 -9.68 -2.63 4.58
CA ALA A 331 -10.23 -3.91 5.02
C ALA A 331 -9.85 -5.10 4.13
N GLN A 332 -9.12 -4.88 3.02
CA GLN A 332 -8.82 -5.91 2.01
C GLN A 332 -10.07 -6.68 1.54
N ALA A 333 -11.16 -5.94 1.32
CA ALA A 333 -12.48 -6.49 1.10
C ALA A 333 -12.82 -6.75 -0.38
N GLN A 334 -11.90 -6.53 -1.33
CA GLN A 334 -12.13 -6.66 -2.78
C GLN A 334 -12.65 -8.05 -3.18
N GLN A 335 -12.15 -9.12 -2.55
CA GLN A 335 -12.62 -10.49 -2.79
C GLN A 335 -14.04 -10.73 -2.25
N HIS A 336 -14.42 -10.07 -1.16
CA HIS A 336 -15.75 -10.18 -0.56
C HIS A 336 -16.79 -9.45 -1.41
N VAL A 337 -16.41 -8.29 -1.94
CA VAL A 337 -17.19 -7.55 -2.91
C VAL A 337 -17.43 -8.37 -4.19
N LYS A 338 -16.40 -9.08 -4.70
CA LYS A 338 -16.55 -10.00 -5.84
C LYS A 338 -17.51 -11.15 -5.54
N ARG A 339 -17.41 -11.78 -4.36
CA ARG A 339 -18.33 -12.85 -3.94
C ARG A 339 -19.76 -12.36 -3.82
N LEU A 340 -19.97 -11.18 -3.25
CA LEU A 340 -21.28 -10.54 -3.14
C LEU A 340 -21.89 -10.26 -4.52
N MET A 341 -21.09 -9.72 -5.46
CA MET A 341 -21.49 -9.55 -6.86
C MET A 341 -21.97 -10.88 -7.46
N GLY A 342 -21.19 -11.96 -7.31
CA GLY A 342 -21.56 -13.28 -7.82
C GLY A 342 -22.84 -13.85 -7.19
N ALA A 343 -23.03 -13.67 -5.87
CA ALA A 343 -24.23 -14.13 -5.17
C ALA A 343 -25.50 -13.38 -5.60
N LEU A 344 -25.39 -12.07 -5.86
CA LEU A 344 -26.49 -11.25 -6.37
C LEU A 344 -26.83 -11.62 -7.82
N GLU A 345 -25.83 -11.81 -8.67
CA GLU A 345 -26.01 -12.22 -10.07
C GLU A 345 -26.61 -13.62 -10.19
N ALA A 346 -26.24 -14.56 -9.32
CA ALA A 346 -26.82 -15.89 -9.27
C ALA A 346 -28.34 -15.86 -8.99
N LYS A 347 -28.85 -14.79 -8.36
CA LYS A 347 -30.29 -14.55 -8.15
C LYS A 347 -30.94 -13.75 -9.29
N GLY A 348 -30.19 -13.40 -10.32
CA GLY A 348 -30.68 -12.68 -11.49
C GLY A 348 -30.65 -11.15 -11.36
N ALA A 349 -29.94 -10.60 -10.38
CA ALA A 349 -29.72 -9.15 -10.30
C ALA A 349 -28.63 -8.70 -11.29
N GLU A 350 -28.83 -7.55 -11.92
CA GLU A 350 -27.80 -6.84 -12.68
C GLU A 350 -26.92 -6.07 -11.69
N VAL A 351 -25.63 -6.43 -11.61
CA VAL A 351 -24.65 -5.76 -10.75
C VAL A 351 -23.66 -4.97 -11.58
N LYS A 352 -23.51 -3.68 -11.24
CA LYS A 352 -22.50 -2.75 -11.77
C LYS A 352 -21.68 -2.14 -10.64
N PHE A 353 -20.48 -1.68 -10.96
CA PHE A 353 -19.61 -0.94 -10.06
C PHE A 353 -19.53 0.51 -10.49
N ALA A 354 -19.79 1.42 -9.55
CA ALA A 354 -19.66 2.84 -9.79
C ALA A 354 -18.32 3.33 -9.22
N ILE A 355 -17.38 3.63 -10.11
CA ILE A 355 -16.02 4.04 -9.74
C ILE A 355 -15.93 5.57 -9.75
N HIS A 356 -15.67 6.14 -8.58
CA HIS A 356 -15.33 7.54 -8.48
C HIS A 356 -13.86 7.76 -8.89
N PRO A 357 -13.52 8.77 -9.71
CA PRO A 357 -12.15 9.01 -10.19
C PRO A 357 -11.07 9.16 -9.11
N VAL A 358 -11.45 9.61 -7.91
CA VAL A 358 -10.57 9.75 -6.73
C VAL A 358 -10.90 8.81 -5.58
N ALA A 359 -11.68 7.76 -5.83
CA ALA A 359 -11.85 6.71 -4.83
C ALA A 359 -10.48 6.07 -4.52
N GLY A 360 -10.07 6.13 -3.25
CA GLY A 360 -8.81 5.57 -2.77
C GLY A 360 -7.71 6.61 -2.53
N ARG A 361 -6.46 6.22 -2.80
CA ARG A 361 -5.25 7.03 -2.58
C ARG A 361 -4.38 7.22 -3.82
N MET A 362 -4.78 6.65 -4.96
CA MET A 362 -4.13 6.84 -6.26
C MET A 362 -5.19 6.87 -7.37
N PRO A 363 -4.95 7.55 -8.50
CA PRO A 363 -5.84 7.43 -9.65
C PRO A 363 -5.99 5.97 -10.09
N GLY A 364 -7.24 5.53 -10.28
CA GLY A 364 -7.55 4.15 -10.67
C GLY A 364 -7.37 3.09 -9.57
N HIS A 365 -7.20 3.49 -8.30
CA HIS A 365 -6.97 2.56 -7.18
C HIS A 365 -8.02 1.45 -7.13
N MET A 366 -9.32 1.81 -7.21
CA MET A 366 -10.40 0.82 -7.15
C MET A 366 -10.43 -0.08 -8.38
N ASN A 367 -10.12 0.44 -9.57
CA ASN A 367 -10.06 -0.37 -10.80
C ASN A 367 -8.99 -1.46 -10.70
N VAL A 368 -7.84 -1.16 -10.09
CA VAL A 368 -6.77 -2.14 -9.88
C VAL A 368 -7.19 -3.22 -8.88
N LEU A 369 -7.73 -2.84 -7.72
CA LEU A 369 -8.14 -3.81 -6.69
C LEU A 369 -9.30 -4.71 -7.15
N LEU A 370 -10.27 -4.16 -7.87
CA LEU A 370 -11.37 -4.96 -8.41
C LEU A 370 -10.90 -5.85 -9.56
N ALA A 371 -9.92 -5.43 -10.35
CA ALA A 371 -9.30 -6.29 -11.36
C ALA A 371 -8.49 -7.43 -10.73
N GLU A 372 -7.78 -7.17 -9.62
CA GLU A 372 -7.11 -8.20 -8.81
C GLU A 372 -8.11 -9.22 -8.25
N ALA A 373 -9.32 -8.78 -7.92
CA ALA A 373 -10.42 -9.65 -7.52
C ALA A 373 -11.22 -10.24 -8.69
N ASP A 374 -10.68 -10.22 -9.92
CA ASP A 374 -11.30 -10.75 -11.14
C ASP A 374 -12.71 -10.20 -11.43
N VAL A 375 -12.99 -8.94 -11.07
CA VAL A 375 -14.23 -8.26 -11.48
C VAL A 375 -14.14 -7.90 -12.97
N PRO A 376 -15.12 -8.29 -13.80
CA PRO A 376 -15.11 -7.95 -15.22
C PRO A 376 -15.11 -6.44 -15.46
N TYR A 377 -14.18 -5.96 -16.29
CA TYR A 377 -14.02 -4.52 -16.58
C TYR A 377 -15.26 -3.86 -17.17
N ASP A 378 -16.11 -4.60 -17.89
CA ASP A 378 -17.37 -4.10 -18.46
C ASP A 378 -18.41 -3.75 -17.39
N LYS A 379 -18.22 -4.22 -16.15
CA LYS A 379 -19.03 -3.85 -14.99
C LYS A 379 -18.48 -2.64 -14.23
N LEU A 380 -17.24 -2.24 -14.50
CA LEU A 380 -16.62 -1.06 -13.88
C LEU A 380 -17.02 0.18 -14.68
N CYS A 381 -18.02 0.90 -14.18
CA CYS A 381 -18.53 2.10 -14.80
C CYS A 381 -17.93 3.34 -14.16
N GLU A 382 -17.47 4.28 -14.97
CA GLU A 382 -17.00 5.58 -14.50
C GLU A 382 -18.19 6.44 -14.03
N MET A 383 -17.92 7.35 -13.10
CA MET A 383 -18.94 8.21 -12.47
C MET A 383 -19.87 8.93 -13.47
N ASP A 384 -19.33 9.51 -14.55
CA ASP A 384 -20.12 10.26 -15.53
C ASP A 384 -21.12 9.36 -16.29
N ASP A 385 -20.77 8.10 -16.52
CA ASP A 385 -21.60 7.13 -17.23
C ASP A 385 -22.66 6.50 -16.31
N ILE A 386 -22.32 6.27 -15.04
CA ILE A 386 -23.20 5.56 -14.09
C ILE A 386 -24.16 6.49 -13.33
N ASN A 387 -23.83 7.78 -13.17
CA ASN A 387 -24.66 8.73 -12.42
C ASN A 387 -26.13 8.82 -12.91
N PRO A 388 -26.42 8.82 -14.22
CA PRO A 388 -27.80 8.80 -14.72
C PRO A 388 -28.59 7.54 -14.35
N GLU A 389 -27.95 6.45 -13.94
CA GLU A 389 -28.59 5.17 -13.61
C GLU A 389 -29.06 5.08 -12.15
N PHE A 390 -28.52 5.90 -11.23
CA PHE A 390 -28.87 5.84 -9.80
C PHE A 390 -30.38 5.95 -9.51
N PRO A 391 -31.16 6.88 -10.12
CA PRO A 391 -32.61 6.96 -9.89
C PRO A 391 -33.40 5.69 -10.24
N GLY A 392 -32.86 4.85 -11.15
CA GLY A 392 -33.45 3.57 -11.51
C GLY A 392 -32.99 2.40 -10.63
N THR A 393 -31.97 2.57 -9.81
CA THR A 393 -31.32 1.48 -9.09
C THR A 393 -32.10 1.08 -7.84
N ASP A 394 -32.28 -0.23 -7.63
CA ASP A 394 -33.07 -0.75 -6.50
C ASP A 394 -32.29 -0.67 -5.18
N VAL A 395 -31.01 -1.05 -5.20
CA VAL A 395 -30.12 -0.98 -4.04
C VAL A 395 -28.73 -0.50 -4.46
N VAL A 396 -28.18 0.48 -3.75
CA VAL A 396 -26.76 0.86 -3.83
C VAL A 396 -26.03 0.34 -2.59
N ILE A 397 -24.87 -0.27 -2.78
CA ILE A 397 -24.02 -0.74 -1.68
C ILE A 397 -22.73 0.08 -1.69
N VAL A 398 -22.59 1.00 -0.73
CA VAL A 398 -21.40 1.81 -0.54
C VAL A 398 -20.43 1.05 0.37
N VAL A 399 -19.20 0.82 -0.09
CA VAL A 399 -18.21 0.01 0.64
C VAL A 399 -16.98 0.85 0.95
N GLY A 400 -16.89 1.37 2.18
CA GLY A 400 -15.73 2.14 2.63
C GLY A 400 -15.54 3.47 1.89
N ALA A 401 -16.63 4.11 1.44
CA ALA A 401 -16.60 5.39 0.74
C ALA A 401 -17.35 6.46 1.55
N CYS A 402 -16.74 7.64 1.72
CA CYS A 402 -17.31 8.76 2.47
C CYS A 402 -17.41 10.01 1.59
N ASP A 403 -16.29 10.73 1.39
CA ASP A 403 -16.30 12.00 0.64
C ASP A 403 -16.87 11.88 -0.79
N VAL A 404 -16.55 10.80 -1.50
CA VAL A 404 -16.93 10.59 -2.93
C VAL A 404 -18.42 10.32 -3.15
N VAL A 405 -19.17 10.08 -2.06
CA VAL A 405 -20.63 9.89 -2.06
C VAL A 405 -21.35 10.98 -1.25
N ASN A 406 -20.63 12.00 -0.79
CA ASN A 406 -21.14 12.97 0.19
C ASN A 406 -21.98 14.08 -0.47
N PRO A 407 -23.32 14.14 -0.27
CA PRO A 407 -24.19 15.14 -0.89
C PRO A 407 -23.89 16.59 -0.48
N ALA A 408 -23.15 16.81 0.63
CA ALA A 408 -22.70 18.13 1.03
C ALA A 408 -21.83 18.80 -0.06
N ALA A 409 -21.19 18.02 -0.94
CA ALA A 409 -20.48 18.56 -2.09
C ALA A 409 -21.38 19.42 -3.01
N ASN A 410 -22.69 19.15 -3.07
CA ASN A 410 -23.62 19.89 -3.92
C ASN A 410 -24.25 21.11 -3.24
N THR A 411 -24.29 21.14 -1.91
CA THR A 411 -25.14 22.10 -1.16
C THR A 411 -24.39 22.91 -0.09
N ALA A 412 -23.28 22.39 0.45
CA ALA A 412 -22.58 23.00 1.58
C ALA A 412 -21.48 23.96 1.12
N GLU A 413 -21.87 25.17 0.74
CA GLU A 413 -20.94 26.23 0.31
C GLU A 413 -19.85 26.52 1.37
N GLY A 414 -18.61 26.66 0.91
CA GLY A 414 -17.45 26.95 1.78
C GLY A 414 -16.78 25.73 2.41
N THR A 415 -17.30 24.52 2.20
CA THR A 415 -16.62 23.29 2.60
C THR A 415 -15.54 22.87 1.58
N PRO A 416 -14.49 22.12 1.99
CA PRO A 416 -13.45 21.63 1.08
C PRO A 416 -13.95 20.75 -0.08
N ILE A 417 -15.17 20.19 0.05
CA ILE A 417 -15.78 19.32 -0.96
C ILE A 417 -16.87 20.02 -1.78
N TYR A 418 -17.20 21.28 -1.51
CA TYR A 418 -18.20 22.00 -2.30
C TYR A 418 -17.78 22.08 -3.77
N GLY A 419 -18.69 21.72 -4.67
CA GLY A 419 -18.46 21.63 -6.12
C GLY A 419 -17.72 20.37 -6.58
N MET A 420 -17.33 19.47 -5.66
CA MET A 420 -16.76 18.18 -6.03
C MET A 420 -17.82 17.36 -6.76
N PRO A 421 -17.56 16.85 -7.97
CA PRO A 421 -18.42 15.82 -8.55
C PRO A 421 -18.47 14.63 -7.60
N ILE A 422 -19.66 14.11 -7.32
CA ILE A 422 -19.84 12.93 -6.48
C ILE A 422 -20.64 11.87 -7.24
N LEU A 423 -20.63 10.65 -6.71
CA LEU A 423 -21.60 9.65 -7.10
C LEU A 423 -22.95 9.98 -6.47
N ASP A 424 -23.99 10.13 -7.29
CA ASP A 424 -25.35 10.51 -6.86
C ASP A 424 -26.10 9.35 -6.19
N VAL A 425 -25.46 8.69 -5.23
CA VAL A 425 -25.98 7.49 -4.55
C VAL A 425 -27.25 7.80 -3.76
N ASP A 426 -27.42 9.05 -3.33
CA ASP A 426 -28.60 9.55 -2.63
C ASP A 426 -29.89 9.44 -3.46
N LYS A 427 -29.77 9.42 -4.79
CA LYS A 427 -30.91 9.31 -5.71
C LYS A 427 -31.42 7.88 -5.90
N ALA A 428 -30.71 6.87 -5.37
CA ALA A 428 -31.17 5.48 -5.45
C ALA A 428 -32.34 5.19 -4.53
N ARG A 429 -33.10 4.12 -4.81
CA ARG A 429 -34.27 3.75 -4.00
C ARG A 429 -33.89 3.38 -2.57
N HIS A 430 -32.77 2.66 -2.40
CA HIS A 430 -32.22 2.27 -1.12
C HIS A 430 -30.69 2.27 -1.19
N VAL A 431 -30.05 2.66 -0.09
CA VAL A 431 -28.59 2.70 0.02
C VAL A 431 -28.17 1.97 1.28
N ILE A 432 -27.20 1.08 1.16
CA ILE A 432 -26.56 0.39 2.28
C ILE A 432 -25.13 0.88 2.36
N VAL A 433 -24.72 1.41 3.51
CA VAL A 433 -23.36 1.94 3.72
C VAL A 433 -22.58 1.03 4.66
N CYS A 434 -21.54 0.41 4.14
CA CYS A 434 -20.59 -0.42 4.88
C CYS A 434 -19.31 0.38 5.17
N ASN A 435 -19.38 1.25 6.17
CA ASN A 435 -18.26 2.09 6.62
C ASN A 435 -17.93 1.79 8.08
N LEU A 436 -16.71 2.09 8.52
CA LEU A 436 -16.29 1.83 9.90
C LEU A 436 -17.15 2.60 10.91
N ASP A 437 -17.38 3.89 10.64
CA ASP A 437 -18.10 4.83 11.49
C ASP A 437 -18.84 5.86 10.62
N THR A 438 -19.46 6.85 11.28
CA THR A 438 -20.08 8.01 10.62
C THR A 438 -19.14 9.23 10.59
N ASN A 439 -17.87 9.07 10.97
CA ASN A 439 -16.95 10.19 11.05
C ASN A 439 -16.64 10.73 9.64
N PRO A 440 -16.28 12.03 9.56
CA PRO A 440 -15.85 12.62 8.30
C PRO A 440 -14.68 11.87 7.66
N GLY A 441 -14.67 11.86 6.32
CA GLY A 441 -13.60 11.27 5.54
C GLY A 441 -12.34 12.13 5.51
N TYR A 442 -11.62 12.10 4.39
CA TYR A 442 -10.37 12.86 4.23
C TYR A 442 -10.61 14.37 4.28
N SER A 443 -11.79 14.81 3.85
CA SER A 443 -12.16 16.22 3.80
C SER A 443 -12.47 16.87 5.16
N GLY A 444 -12.77 16.06 6.18
CA GLY A 444 -13.23 16.56 7.49
C GLY A 444 -14.65 17.14 7.46
N VAL A 445 -15.45 16.85 6.42
CA VAL A 445 -16.84 17.30 6.28
C VAL A 445 -17.80 16.16 6.60
N ASP A 446 -18.78 16.42 7.46
CA ASP A 446 -19.85 15.48 7.79
C ASP A 446 -20.63 15.06 6.53
N ASN A 447 -21.20 13.86 6.53
CA ASN A 447 -21.89 13.31 5.37
C ASN A 447 -23.42 13.24 5.59
N PRO A 448 -24.21 14.17 5.00
CA PRO A 448 -25.66 14.19 5.12
C PRO A 448 -26.35 12.93 4.58
N LEU A 449 -25.67 12.13 3.75
CA LEU A 449 -26.19 10.84 3.28
C LEU A 449 -26.60 9.94 4.46
N TYR A 450 -25.85 9.96 5.56
CA TYR A 450 -26.06 9.04 6.69
C TYR A 450 -27.35 9.32 7.46
N GLU A 451 -27.96 10.48 7.27
CA GLU A 451 -29.19 10.90 7.95
C GLU A 451 -30.46 10.65 7.12
N MET A 452 -30.33 10.20 5.86
CA MET A 452 -31.47 10.01 4.97
C MET A 452 -32.28 8.76 5.32
N SER A 453 -33.61 8.84 5.21
CA SER A 453 -34.53 7.79 5.66
C SER A 453 -34.44 6.45 4.90
N HIS A 454 -33.87 6.46 3.69
CA HIS A 454 -33.69 5.28 2.83
C HIS A 454 -32.26 4.73 2.84
N VAL A 455 -31.42 5.21 3.77
CA VAL A 455 -30.03 4.78 3.97
C VAL A 455 -29.94 3.90 5.21
N GLU A 456 -29.35 2.70 5.05
CA GLU A 456 -29.06 1.78 6.14
C GLU A 456 -27.54 1.74 6.39
N LEU A 457 -27.13 1.98 7.62
CA LEU A 457 -25.72 1.99 8.02
C LEU A 457 -25.34 0.64 8.63
N LEU A 458 -24.38 -0.04 8.02
CA LEU A 458 -23.71 -1.23 8.55
C LEU A 458 -22.31 -0.84 9.02
N LEU A 459 -22.27 -0.25 10.22
CA LEU A 459 -21.04 0.24 10.84
C LEU A 459 -20.12 -0.92 11.26
N GLY A 460 -18.81 -0.68 11.25
CA GLY A 460 -17.76 -1.67 11.54
C GLY A 460 -16.88 -2.00 10.32
N ASP A 461 -16.00 -2.99 10.46
CA ASP A 461 -15.11 -3.38 9.37
C ASP A 461 -15.90 -3.75 8.10
N ALA A 462 -15.44 -3.25 6.95
CA ALA A 462 -16.15 -3.40 5.69
C ALA A 462 -16.27 -4.87 5.26
N LYS A 463 -15.29 -5.72 5.60
CA LYS A 463 -15.32 -7.16 5.33
C LYS A 463 -16.44 -7.84 6.12
N ASP A 464 -16.63 -7.47 7.37
CA ASP A 464 -17.69 -8.02 8.22
C ASP A 464 -19.08 -7.61 7.76
N SER A 465 -19.24 -6.32 7.42
CA SER A 465 -20.49 -5.81 6.85
C SER A 465 -20.83 -6.52 5.53
N LEU A 466 -19.84 -6.74 4.65
CA LEU A 466 -20.05 -7.50 3.41
C LEU A 466 -20.38 -8.98 3.66
N ASN A 467 -19.77 -9.62 4.66
CA ASN A 467 -20.09 -11.00 5.05
C ASN A 467 -21.53 -11.11 5.57
N LYS A 468 -21.97 -10.14 6.38
CA LYS A 468 -23.38 -10.06 6.84
C LYS A 468 -24.33 -9.94 5.65
N LEU A 469 -24.02 -9.09 4.67
CA LEU A 469 -24.82 -8.96 3.46
C LEU A 469 -24.82 -10.26 2.64
N LEU A 470 -23.67 -10.91 2.48
CA LEU A 470 -23.54 -12.17 1.74
C LEU A 470 -24.39 -13.28 2.38
N GLN A 471 -24.30 -13.47 3.70
CA GLN A 471 -25.11 -14.43 4.45
C GLN A 471 -26.61 -14.15 4.29
N ALA A 472 -26.97 -12.86 4.30
CA ALA A 472 -28.35 -12.44 4.16
C ALA A 472 -28.88 -12.70 2.73
N VAL A 473 -28.07 -12.50 1.69
CA VAL A 473 -28.41 -12.88 0.31
C VAL A 473 -28.56 -14.41 0.20
N GLU A 474 -27.66 -15.19 0.79
CA GLU A 474 -27.68 -16.66 0.77
C GLU A 474 -28.80 -17.29 1.62
N GLY A 475 -29.46 -16.52 2.49
CA GLY A 475 -30.59 -17.00 3.30
C GLY A 475 -30.19 -17.70 4.61
N LYS A 476 -28.98 -17.46 5.13
CA LYS A 476 -28.51 -17.96 6.42
C LYS A 476 -28.50 -16.79 7.42
N ALA A 477 -29.50 -16.64 8.28
CA ALA A 477 -29.45 -15.60 9.32
C ALA A 477 -30.04 -16.09 10.65
N GLY A 478 -29.25 -15.98 11.72
CA GLY A 478 -29.69 -16.07 13.11
C GLY A 478 -28.53 -15.86 14.10
N ALA A 479 -28.52 -14.71 14.78
CA ALA A 479 -28.14 -14.46 16.19
C ALA A 479 -27.69 -12.99 16.42
N GLU A 480 -28.10 -12.41 17.55
CA GLU A 480 -28.24 -10.97 17.92
C GLU A 480 -26.97 -10.30 18.51
N ALA A 481 -27.00 -8.96 18.72
CA ALA A 481 -26.73 -8.27 20.01
C ALA A 481 -26.92 -6.72 19.94
N ALA A 482 -27.33 -6.09 21.05
CA ALA A 482 -27.65 -4.66 21.23
C ALA A 482 -26.62 -3.91 22.13
N PRO A 483 -26.52 -2.55 22.12
CA PRO A 483 -25.43 -1.81 22.76
C PRO A 483 -25.74 -1.21 24.15
N GLU A 484 -24.74 -1.16 25.04
CA GLU A 484 -24.74 -0.47 26.35
C GLU A 484 -23.76 0.73 26.42
N LYS A 485 -24.00 1.67 27.35
CA LYS A 485 -23.35 3.00 27.50
C LYS A 485 -22.27 3.05 28.62
N PRO A 486 -21.30 3.99 28.61
CA PRO A 486 -20.24 4.08 29.62
C PRO A 486 -20.50 5.10 30.75
N GLY A 487 -19.92 4.83 31.93
CA GLY A 487 -19.92 5.68 33.13
C GLY A 487 -18.51 6.17 33.54
N THR A 488 -18.46 7.35 34.16
CA THR A 488 -17.28 8.16 34.57
C THR A 488 -16.86 8.00 36.04
N VAL A 489 -15.56 7.97 36.38
CA VAL A 489 -15.02 8.37 37.73
C VAL A 489 -13.60 8.98 37.67
N GLN A 490 -13.35 9.85 38.66
CA GLN A 490 -12.36 10.92 38.94
C GLN A 490 -10.90 10.55 39.26
N THR A 491 -10.04 11.58 39.14
CA THR A 491 -8.58 11.69 39.37
C THR A 491 -8.16 12.04 40.81
N THR A 492 -7.03 11.48 41.27
CA THR A 492 -6.15 12.04 42.33
C THR A 492 -4.67 11.78 42.00
N ALA A 493 -3.79 12.76 42.25
CA ALA A 493 -2.39 12.84 41.80
C ALA A 493 -1.39 11.93 42.59
N PRO A 494 -0.24 11.53 42.00
CA PRO A 494 0.63 10.47 42.53
C PRO A 494 1.90 10.93 43.27
N GLU A 495 2.39 10.07 44.17
CA GLU A 495 3.76 10.06 44.69
C GLU A 495 4.70 9.32 43.71
N ARG A 496 5.98 9.71 43.66
CA ARG A 496 7.02 9.24 42.70
C ARG A 496 7.26 7.71 42.73
N PRO A 497 7.37 7.02 41.58
CA PRO A 497 7.80 5.62 41.51
C PRO A 497 9.34 5.44 41.59
N GLU A 498 9.76 4.40 42.30
CA GLU A 498 11.14 3.90 42.42
C GLU A 498 11.62 3.17 41.15
N GLN A 499 12.94 3.23 40.88
CA GLN A 499 13.59 2.39 39.86
C GLN A 499 13.58 0.92 40.31
N ALA A 500 13.02 0.02 39.49
CA ALA A 500 12.91 -1.39 39.82
C ALA A 500 14.26 -2.11 39.92
N THR A 501 14.49 -2.80 41.04
CA THR A 501 15.49 -3.86 41.16
C THR A 501 14.94 -5.17 40.57
N GLY A 502 15.83 -6.00 40.01
CA GLY A 502 15.49 -7.23 39.26
C GLY A 502 14.63 -8.25 40.01
N GLU A 503 14.68 -8.27 41.35
CA GLU A 503 13.84 -9.14 42.19
C GLU A 503 12.34 -8.73 42.13
N SER A 504 12.03 -7.43 42.02
CA SER A 504 10.64 -6.94 42.00
C SER A 504 9.89 -7.16 40.67
N LEU A 505 10.65 -7.37 39.58
CA LEU A 505 10.16 -7.65 38.22
C LEU A 505 9.78 -9.12 38.07
N GLY A 506 10.64 -10.01 38.57
CA GLY A 506 10.41 -11.46 38.54
C GLY A 506 9.18 -11.87 39.37
N GLU A 507 9.02 -11.32 40.58
CA GLU A 507 7.87 -11.64 41.44
C GLU A 507 6.54 -11.20 40.82
N ALA A 508 6.48 -10.00 40.24
CA ALA A 508 5.27 -9.46 39.64
C ALA A 508 4.82 -10.25 38.40
N LEU A 509 5.75 -10.67 37.55
CA LEU A 509 5.44 -11.43 36.34
C LEU A 509 5.18 -12.91 36.60
N THR A 510 5.81 -13.50 37.63
CA THR A 510 5.62 -14.92 37.95
C THR A 510 4.30 -15.19 38.67
N GLN A 511 3.71 -14.17 39.33
CA GLN A 511 2.41 -14.28 40.02
C GLN A 511 1.23 -13.77 39.19
N ALA A 512 1.49 -13.12 38.05
CA ALA A 512 0.45 -12.56 37.19
C ALA A 512 -0.38 -13.68 36.55
N LYS A 513 -1.71 -13.55 36.61
CA LYS A 513 -2.63 -14.47 35.94
C LYS A 513 -3.20 -13.88 34.65
N LYS A 514 -3.36 -12.55 34.57
CA LYS A 514 -3.81 -11.85 33.38
C LYS A 514 -2.80 -10.79 32.96
N VAL A 515 -2.22 -10.96 31.78
CA VAL A 515 -1.20 -10.07 31.23
C VAL A 515 -1.67 -9.51 29.89
N ILE A 516 -1.57 -8.20 29.72
CA ILE A 516 -1.84 -7.54 28.43
C ILE A 516 -0.55 -6.92 27.90
N ILE A 517 -0.14 -7.29 26.68
CA ILE A 517 1.02 -6.73 26.01
C ILE A 517 0.57 -5.69 24.99
N VAL A 518 1.13 -4.50 25.04
CA VAL A 518 0.83 -3.38 24.14
C VAL A 518 2.02 -3.14 23.22
N PRO A 519 2.01 -3.67 21.98
CA PRO A 519 3.08 -3.44 21.02
C PRO A 519 2.98 -2.04 20.42
N GLY A 520 4.12 -1.41 20.22
CA GLY A 520 4.22 -0.08 19.60
C GLY A 520 5.34 0.01 18.57
N TYR A 521 5.49 1.20 17.99
CA TYR A 521 6.45 1.41 16.91
C TYR A 521 7.92 1.20 17.34
N GLY A 522 8.26 1.41 18.62
CA GLY A 522 9.59 1.10 19.16
C GLY A 522 9.92 -0.40 19.09
N MET A 523 8.94 -1.30 19.27
CA MET A 523 9.11 -2.75 19.05
C MET A 523 9.51 -3.03 17.60
N ALA A 524 8.87 -2.36 16.63
CA ALA A 524 9.16 -2.53 15.21
C ALA A 524 10.54 -2.00 14.81
N ILE A 525 10.98 -0.88 15.39
CA ILE A 525 12.33 -0.35 15.16
C ILE A 525 13.39 -1.33 15.67
N ALA A 526 13.17 -1.87 16.88
CA ALA A 526 14.08 -2.83 17.51
C ALA A 526 14.03 -4.24 16.89
N GLN A 527 13.11 -4.50 15.95
CA GLN A 527 12.84 -5.84 15.41
C GLN A 527 12.58 -6.87 16.52
N ALA A 528 11.83 -6.46 17.55
CA ALA A 528 11.68 -7.19 18.79
C ALA A 528 10.48 -8.17 18.79
N GLN A 529 9.75 -8.31 17.68
CA GLN A 529 8.55 -9.15 17.58
C GLN A 529 8.78 -10.61 18.06
N GLN A 530 9.95 -11.20 17.74
CA GLN A 530 10.33 -12.54 18.21
C GLN A 530 10.48 -12.63 19.74
N HIS A 531 10.95 -11.56 20.38
CA HIS A 531 11.16 -11.51 21.84
C HIS A 531 9.83 -11.36 22.56
N VAL A 532 8.93 -10.56 21.98
CA VAL A 532 7.55 -10.41 22.46
C VAL A 532 6.80 -11.73 22.40
N LYS A 533 6.94 -12.49 21.30
CA LYS A 533 6.37 -13.85 21.18
C LYS A 533 6.95 -14.80 22.24
N ARG A 534 8.27 -14.85 22.40
CA ARG A 534 8.92 -15.65 23.44
C ARG A 534 8.42 -15.30 24.84
N LEU A 535 8.23 -14.01 25.13
CA LEU A 535 7.73 -13.55 26.41
C LEU A 535 6.29 -14.03 26.64
N MET A 536 5.43 -13.93 25.63
CA MET A 536 4.08 -14.50 25.65
C MET A 536 4.13 -16.00 25.96
N ASP A 537 4.87 -16.79 25.17
CA ASP A 537 4.95 -18.24 25.34
C ASP A 537 5.46 -18.64 26.74
N THR A 538 6.43 -17.89 27.28
CA THR A 538 7.00 -18.15 28.60
C THR A 538 6.01 -17.84 29.73
N LEU A 539 5.26 -16.75 29.60
CA LEU A 539 4.22 -16.38 30.57
C LEU A 539 3.06 -17.38 30.55
N GLU A 540 2.67 -17.84 29.36
CA GLU A 540 1.60 -18.84 29.21
C GLU A 540 2.01 -20.22 29.71
N ALA A 541 3.27 -20.62 29.50
CA ALA A 541 3.82 -21.84 30.10
C ALA A 541 3.79 -21.83 31.63
N LYS A 542 3.74 -20.64 32.26
CA LYS A 542 3.57 -20.44 33.70
C LYS A 542 2.12 -20.29 34.16
N GLY A 543 1.17 -20.39 33.23
CA GLY A 543 -0.26 -20.37 33.51
C GLY A 543 -0.90 -18.97 33.52
N ALA A 544 -0.23 -17.95 32.97
CA ALA A 544 -0.84 -16.65 32.74
C ALA A 544 -1.63 -16.64 31.42
N GLU A 545 -2.76 -15.94 31.39
CA GLU A 545 -3.47 -15.57 30.16
C GLU A 545 -2.82 -14.32 29.57
N VAL A 546 -2.33 -14.40 28.33
CA VAL A 546 -1.68 -13.27 27.65
C VAL A 546 -2.52 -12.82 26.46
N LYS A 547 -2.89 -11.54 26.44
CA LYS A 547 -3.54 -10.88 25.29
C LYS A 547 -2.69 -9.73 24.76
N PHE A 548 -2.86 -9.40 23.50
CA PHE A 548 -2.25 -8.25 22.85
C PHE A 548 -3.28 -7.16 22.65
N ALA A 549 -3.00 -5.98 23.17
CA ALA A 549 -3.82 -4.81 22.98
C ALA A 549 -3.28 -3.99 21.80
N ILE A 550 -3.96 -4.06 20.67
CA ILE A 550 -3.55 -3.41 19.43
C ILE A 550 -4.28 -2.08 19.29
N HIS A 551 -3.49 -1.00 19.25
CA HIS A 551 -4.02 0.29 18.88
C HIS A 551 -4.04 0.45 17.34
N PRO A 552 -5.12 0.93 16.71
CA PRO A 552 -5.25 1.01 15.24
C PRO A 552 -4.19 1.91 14.58
N VAL A 553 -3.67 2.90 15.33
CA VAL A 553 -2.56 3.77 14.89
C VAL A 553 -1.18 3.36 15.43
N ALA A 554 -1.04 2.21 16.10
CA ALA A 554 0.26 1.72 16.54
C ALA A 554 1.13 1.35 15.32
N GLY A 555 2.21 2.10 15.10
CA GLY A 555 3.12 1.89 13.98
C GLY A 555 3.08 3.03 12.94
N ARG A 556 3.52 2.73 11.72
CA ARG A 556 3.55 3.71 10.61
C ARG A 556 2.45 3.50 9.56
N MET A 557 1.65 2.47 9.73
CA MET A 557 0.48 2.14 8.93
C MET A 557 -0.55 1.41 9.81
N PRO A 558 -1.86 1.53 9.53
CA PRO A 558 -2.87 0.72 10.22
C PRO A 558 -2.57 -0.78 10.08
N GLY A 559 -2.82 -1.55 11.14
CA GLY A 559 -2.56 -3.00 11.16
C GLY A 559 -1.08 -3.39 11.26
N HIS A 560 -0.16 -2.43 11.39
CA HIS A 560 1.29 -2.70 11.40
C HIS A 560 1.71 -3.67 12.51
N MET A 561 1.14 -3.54 13.72
CA MET A 561 1.43 -4.45 14.82
C MET A 561 0.83 -5.84 14.59
N ASN A 562 -0.36 -5.93 14.01
CA ASN A 562 -0.98 -7.22 13.67
C ASN A 562 -0.10 -7.98 12.67
N VAL A 563 0.46 -7.29 11.67
CA VAL A 563 1.38 -7.91 10.70
C VAL A 563 2.66 -8.41 11.38
N LEU A 564 3.30 -7.61 12.24
CA LEU A 564 4.55 -8.01 12.90
C LEU A 564 4.35 -9.13 13.92
N LEU A 565 3.25 -9.13 14.66
CA LEU A 565 2.91 -10.20 15.60
C LEU A 565 2.45 -11.47 14.86
N ALA A 566 1.76 -11.32 13.74
CA ALA A 566 1.45 -12.44 12.84
C ALA A 566 2.71 -12.98 12.16
N GLU A 567 3.76 -12.18 11.92
CA GLU A 567 5.08 -12.61 11.42
C GLU A 567 5.85 -13.48 12.42
N VAL A 568 5.41 -13.55 13.67
CA VAL A 568 6.03 -14.40 14.71
C VAL A 568 5.04 -15.37 15.36
N ASP A 569 3.94 -15.69 14.67
CA ASP A 569 2.95 -16.69 15.11
C ASP A 569 2.29 -16.36 16.46
N VAL A 570 2.04 -15.08 16.73
CA VAL A 570 1.05 -14.73 17.77
C VAL A 570 -0.34 -15.07 17.23
N PRO A 571 -1.13 -15.89 17.94
CA PRO A 571 -2.48 -16.25 17.51
C PRO A 571 -3.39 -15.03 17.37
N TYR A 572 -4.17 -14.97 16.29
CA TYR A 572 -5.04 -13.83 15.98
C TYR A 572 -6.13 -13.60 17.04
N ASP A 573 -6.60 -14.66 17.71
CA ASP A 573 -7.55 -14.58 18.82
C ASP A 573 -7.00 -13.84 20.03
N LYS A 574 -5.67 -13.72 20.14
CA LYS A 574 -5.00 -12.94 21.18
C LYS A 574 -4.74 -11.50 20.76
N LEU A 575 -4.90 -11.16 19.48
CA LEU A 575 -4.77 -9.79 18.97
C LEU A 575 -6.10 -9.08 19.15
N CYS A 576 -6.27 -8.43 20.30
CA CYS A 576 -7.48 -7.70 20.62
C CYS A 576 -7.35 -6.25 20.15
N GLU A 577 -8.35 -5.77 19.43
CA GLU A 577 -8.44 -4.36 19.06
C GLU A 577 -8.73 -3.51 20.31
N MET A 578 -8.34 -2.23 20.26
CA MET A 578 -8.40 -1.30 21.39
C MET A 578 -9.77 -1.25 22.09
N ASP A 579 -10.86 -1.24 21.34
CA ASP A 579 -12.21 -1.11 21.90
C ASP A 579 -12.64 -2.36 22.69
N ASP A 580 -12.20 -3.54 22.26
CA ASP A 580 -12.53 -4.81 22.91
C ASP A 580 -11.68 -5.02 24.17
N ILE A 581 -10.41 -4.59 24.14
CA ILE A 581 -9.45 -4.86 25.21
C ILE A 581 -9.46 -3.78 26.31
N ASN A 582 -9.90 -2.56 26.01
CA ASN A 582 -9.87 -1.45 26.96
C ASN A 582 -10.63 -1.70 28.28
N PRO A 583 -11.84 -2.31 28.26
CA PRO A 583 -12.54 -2.69 29.49
C PRO A 583 -11.74 -3.65 30.38
N GLU A 584 -10.89 -4.48 29.79
CA GLU A 584 -10.14 -5.52 30.50
C GLU A 584 -8.91 -5.00 31.28
N PHE A 585 -8.41 -3.79 30.99
CA PHE A 585 -7.22 -3.25 31.67
C PHE A 585 -7.42 -3.13 33.18
N SER A 586 -8.62 -2.78 33.65
CA SER A 586 -8.92 -2.64 35.09
C SER A 586 -8.79 -3.94 35.90
N GLU A 587 -8.91 -5.09 35.22
CA GLU A 587 -8.80 -6.42 35.81
C GLU A 587 -7.43 -7.05 35.56
N THR A 588 -6.57 -6.41 34.78
CA THR A 588 -5.28 -6.92 34.34
C THR A 588 -4.23 -6.79 35.45
N ASP A 589 -3.51 -7.89 35.72
CA ASP A 589 -2.49 -7.92 36.77
C ASP A 589 -1.24 -7.15 36.36
N VAL A 590 -0.78 -7.35 35.12
CA VAL A 590 0.38 -6.66 34.56
C VAL A 590 0.13 -6.26 33.10
N ALA A 591 0.27 -4.98 32.78
CA ALA A 591 0.31 -4.50 31.41
C ALA A 591 1.75 -4.20 30.98
N ILE A 592 2.19 -4.75 29.84
CA ILE A 592 3.56 -4.62 29.33
C ILE A 592 3.53 -3.78 28.06
N VAL A 593 4.02 -2.55 28.12
CA VAL A 593 4.11 -1.65 26.97
C VAL A 593 5.46 -1.83 26.29
N VAL A 594 5.46 -2.15 25.00
CA VAL A 594 6.69 -2.43 24.23
C VAL A 594 6.82 -1.42 23.10
N GLY A 595 7.59 -0.36 23.33
CA GLY A 595 7.84 0.67 22.32
C GLY A 595 6.61 1.49 21.93
N ALA A 596 5.63 1.64 22.81
CA ALA A 596 4.42 2.44 22.59
C ALA A 596 4.44 3.68 23.50
N CYS A 597 4.19 4.87 22.93
CA CYS A 597 4.21 6.13 23.67
C CYS A 597 2.88 6.88 23.54
N ASP A 598 2.56 7.44 22.37
CA ASP A 598 1.35 8.25 22.20
C ASP A 598 0.05 7.46 22.39
N VAL A 599 0.02 6.21 21.92
CA VAL A 599 -1.16 5.33 21.96
C VAL A 599 -1.52 4.83 23.36
N VAL A 600 -0.66 5.09 24.35
CA VAL A 600 -0.89 4.77 25.78
C VAL A 600 -0.83 6.03 26.64
N ASN A 601 -0.87 7.23 26.05
CA ASN A 601 -0.60 8.49 26.75
C ASN A 601 -1.88 9.08 27.37
N PRO A 602 -2.05 9.07 28.71
CA PRO A 602 -3.26 9.57 29.36
C PRO A 602 -3.51 11.07 29.18
N ALA A 603 -2.50 11.85 28.72
CA ALA A 603 -2.70 13.24 28.37
C ALA A 603 -3.74 13.42 27.23
N ALA A 604 -3.96 12.40 26.40
CA ALA A 604 -5.02 12.40 25.41
C ALA A 604 -6.43 12.62 26.00
N ASN A 605 -6.64 12.22 27.26
CA ASN A 605 -7.93 12.36 27.95
C ASN A 605 -8.09 13.69 28.72
N THR A 606 -6.99 14.40 28.99
CA THR A 606 -6.99 15.49 30.00
C THR A 606 -6.33 16.78 29.53
N ALA A 607 -5.44 16.75 28.53
CA ALA A 607 -4.65 17.89 28.11
C ALA A 607 -5.24 18.56 26.85
N GLU A 608 -6.24 19.43 27.04
CA GLU A 608 -7.08 20.00 25.98
C GLU A 608 -6.35 20.73 24.85
N ASP A 609 -5.16 21.28 25.13
CA ASP A 609 -4.35 22.06 24.19
C ASP A 609 -3.29 21.23 23.44
N THR A 610 -3.38 19.90 23.49
CA THR A 610 -2.36 19.00 22.91
C THR A 610 -2.85 18.30 21.63
N PRO A 611 -1.94 17.96 20.69
CA PRO A 611 -2.31 17.25 19.45
C PRO A 611 -2.97 15.88 19.63
N ILE A 612 -2.90 15.32 20.84
CA ILE A 612 -3.49 14.01 21.18
C ILE A 612 -4.79 14.15 21.98
N TYR A 613 -5.25 15.36 22.30
CA TYR A 613 -6.50 15.51 23.05
C TYR A 613 -7.69 14.94 22.27
N GLY A 614 -8.45 14.05 22.92
CA GLY A 614 -9.55 13.33 22.30
C GLY A 614 -9.12 12.18 21.39
N MET A 615 -7.82 11.90 21.25
CA MET A 615 -7.34 10.69 20.58
C MET A 615 -7.70 9.47 21.46
N PRO A 616 -8.36 8.45 20.91
CA PRO A 616 -8.51 7.18 21.63
C PRO A 616 -7.12 6.64 22.00
N ILE A 617 -7.01 6.08 23.20
CA ILE A 617 -5.79 5.46 23.70
C ILE A 617 -6.13 4.11 24.33
N LEU A 618 -5.10 3.28 24.49
CA LEU A 618 -5.18 2.11 25.35
C LEU A 618 -5.10 2.55 26.81
N ASP A 619 -6.09 2.15 27.61
CA ASP A 619 -6.24 2.52 29.03
C ASP A 619 -5.27 1.75 29.95
N VAL A 620 -3.99 1.72 29.55
CA VAL A 620 -2.92 0.98 30.24
C VAL A 620 -2.73 1.48 31.68
N ASP A 621 -3.00 2.76 31.94
CA ASP A 621 -2.94 3.36 33.26
C ASP A 621 -3.88 2.69 34.28
N LYS A 622 -4.95 2.03 33.82
CA LYS A 622 -5.92 1.33 34.68
C LYS A 622 -5.46 -0.07 35.13
N ALA A 623 -4.37 -0.61 34.59
CA ALA A 623 -3.84 -1.90 35.01
C ALA A 623 -3.23 -1.85 36.42
N LYS A 624 -3.24 -2.97 37.16
CA LYS A 624 -2.72 -3.02 38.55
C LYS A 624 -1.22 -2.71 38.62
N LYS A 625 -0.47 -3.12 37.61
CA LYS A 625 0.95 -2.81 37.43
C LYS A 625 1.26 -2.63 35.96
N VAL A 626 2.11 -1.67 35.62
CA VAL A 626 2.50 -1.39 34.23
C VAL A 626 4.02 -1.47 34.11
N ILE A 627 4.51 -2.14 33.08
CA ILE A 627 5.93 -2.20 32.74
C ILE A 627 6.12 -1.56 31.37
N VAL A 628 6.92 -0.51 31.27
CA VAL A 628 7.17 0.22 30.02
C VAL A 628 8.59 -0.08 29.53
N CYS A 629 8.67 -0.75 28.38
CA CYS A 629 9.89 -1.06 27.65
C CYS A 629 10.06 -0.08 26.48
N ASN A 630 10.39 1.18 26.80
CA ASN A 630 10.61 2.25 25.83
C ASN A 630 12.07 2.70 25.83
N LEU A 631 12.53 3.33 24.74
CA LEU A 631 13.91 3.78 24.62
C LEU A 631 14.30 4.83 25.67
N ASP A 632 13.40 5.78 25.90
CA ASP A 632 13.56 6.88 26.85
C ASP A 632 12.17 7.36 27.33
N THR A 633 12.15 8.42 28.14
CA THR A 633 10.92 9.09 28.58
C THR A 633 10.55 10.30 27.72
N ASN A 634 11.24 10.51 26.59
CA ASN A 634 10.97 11.67 25.75
C ASN A 634 9.59 11.53 25.07
N PRO A 635 8.96 12.65 24.70
CA PRO A 635 7.71 12.63 23.94
C PRO A 635 7.78 11.80 22.65
N GLY A 636 6.65 11.16 22.33
CA GLY A 636 6.46 10.40 21.11
C GLY A 636 6.30 11.28 19.87
N TYR A 637 5.63 10.75 18.85
CA TYR A 637 5.36 11.47 17.60
C TYR A 637 4.52 12.73 17.82
N SER A 638 3.67 12.73 18.85
CA SER A 638 2.85 13.88 19.23
C SER A 638 3.63 15.07 19.78
N GLY A 639 4.85 14.86 20.31
CA GLY A 639 5.60 15.88 21.04
C GLY A 639 5.01 16.22 22.42
N VAL A 640 4.11 15.39 22.95
CA VAL A 640 3.47 15.56 24.26
C VAL A 640 4.12 14.63 25.28
N ASP A 641 4.48 15.17 26.45
CA ASP A 641 4.99 14.36 27.58
C ASP A 641 3.94 13.32 27.99
N ASN A 642 4.38 12.16 28.49
CA ASN A 642 3.48 11.07 28.86
C ASN A 642 3.33 10.94 30.38
N PRO A 643 2.20 11.37 30.97
CA PRO A 643 1.96 11.27 32.41
C PRO A 643 1.95 9.84 32.95
N LEU A 644 1.79 8.83 32.08
CA LEU A 644 1.90 7.41 32.47
C LEU A 644 3.24 7.12 33.15
N TYR A 645 4.34 7.75 32.71
CA TYR A 645 5.68 7.47 33.23
C TYR A 645 5.89 7.97 34.66
N GLU A 646 4.98 8.79 35.19
CA GLU A 646 5.07 9.36 36.53
C GLU A 646 4.19 8.63 37.57
N MET A 647 3.41 7.64 37.15
CA MET A 647 2.48 6.94 38.04
C MET A 647 3.19 5.91 38.93
N SER A 648 2.76 5.80 40.19
CA SER A 648 3.45 5.00 41.22
C SER A 648 3.49 3.49 40.95
N HIS A 649 2.57 2.97 40.14
CA HIS A 649 2.47 1.55 39.75
C HIS A 649 3.12 1.23 38.39
N VAL A 650 3.82 2.20 37.78
CA VAL A 650 4.52 2.06 36.50
C VAL A 650 6.02 1.84 36.74
N LEU A 651 6.57 0.80 36.13
CA LEU A 651 7.99 0.47 36.11
C LEU A 651 8.57 0.77 34.74
N LEU A 652 9.64 1.56 34.68
CA LEU A 652 10.32 1.92 33.43
C LEU A 652 11.56 1.04 33.20
N LEU A 653 11.58 0.32 32.10
CA LEU A 653 12.76 -0.39 31.57
C LEU A 653 13.24 0.34 30.32
N LEU A 654 14.05 1.37 30.54
CA LEU A 654 14.55 2.23 29.48
C LEU A 654 15.70 1.58 28.71
N GLY A 655 15.69 1.68 27.39
CA GLY A 655 16.69 1.08 26.50
C GLY A 655 16.09 0.51 25.22
N ASP A 656 16.90 -0.17 24.41
CA ASP A 656 16.37 -0.86 23.23
C ASP A 656 15.29 -1.87 23.67
N ALA A 657 14.16 -1.91 22.95
CA ALA A 657 13.02 -2.73 23.35
C ALA A 657 13.39 -4.23 23.42
N LYS A 658 14.35 -4.69 22.62
CA LYS A 658 14.86 -6.06 22.66
C LYS A 658 15.59 -6.36 23.97
N ASP A 659 16.47 -5.46 24.40
CA ASP A 659 17.22 -5.61 25.67
C ASP A 659 16.27 -5.59 26.87
N SER A 660 15.28 -4.70 26.86
CA SER A 660 14.27 -4.63 27.92
C SER A 660 13.43 -5.92 27.97
N LEU A 661 13.05 -6.49 26.82
CA LEU A 661 12.34 -7.77 26.77
C LEU A 661 13.22 -8.95 27.21
N ASP A 662 14.52 -8.95 26.90
CA ASP A 662 15.46 -9.97 27.39
C ASP A 662 15.60 -9.92 28.92
N LYS A 663 15.64 -8.71 29.52
CA LYS A 663 15.61 -8.53 30.97
C LYS A 663 14.31 -9.11 31.58
N LEU A 664 13.16 -8.91 30.92
CA LEU A 664 11.89 -9.50 31.34
C LEU A 664 11.90 -11.03 31.23
N LEU A 665 12.37 -11.58 30.11
CA LEU A 665 12.49 -13.02 29.91
C LEU A 665 13.38 -13.68 30.98
N GLN A 666 14.54 -13.08 31.29
CA GLN A 666 15.43 -13.57 32.35
C GLN A 666 14.77 -13.54 33.73
N ALA A 667 14.05 -12.45 34.04
CA ALA A 667 13.33 -12.30 35.29
C ALA A 667 12.21 -13.36 35.43
N VAL A 668 11.52 -13.68 34.33
CA VAL A 668 10.49 -14.74 34.31
C VAL A 668 11.12 -16.13 34.39
N GLU A 669 12.27 -16.37 33.75
CA GLU A 669 12.99 -17.66 33.78
C GLU A 669 13.74 -17.94 35.09
N GLY A 670 13.91 -16.93 35.96
CA GLY A 670 14.63 -17.07 37.24
C GLY A 670 16.16 -17.03 37.10
N LYS A 671 16.69 -16.41 36.03
CA LYS A 671 18.13 -16.18 35.84
C LYS A 671 18.47 -14.75 36.29
N ALA A 672 19.49 -14.58 37.13
CA ALA A 672 19.94 -13.25 37.57
C ALA A 672 20.47 -12.44 36.38
N ALA A 673 19.99 -11.20 36.23
CA ALA A 673 20.39 -10.29 35.16
C ALA A 673 21.88 -9.87 35.27
N PRO A 674 22.63 -9.74 34.17
CA PRO A 674 23.95 -9.12 34.18
C PRO A 674 23.83 -7.60 34.40
N GLU A 675 24.71 -7.02 35.21
CA GLU A 675 24.77 -5.58 35.49
C GLU A 675 25.10 -4.77 34.21
N ASP A 676 24.43 -3.62 34.06
CA ASP A 676 24.50 -2.71 32.90
C ASP A 676 25.96 -2.38 32.52
N THR A 677 26.36 -2.74 31.30
CA THR A 677 27.59 -2.24 30.66
C THR A 677 27.25 -1.66 29.29
N PRO A 678 27.77 -0.46 28.89
CA PRO A 678 27.34 0.19 27.66
C PRO A 678 27.82 -0.52 26.39
N ALA A 679 27.00 -0.40 25.36
CA ALA A 679 27.08 -1.02 24.04
C ALA A 679 28.49 -1.13 23.43
N THR A 680 28.84 -2.36 23.01
CA THR A 680 29.81 -2.58 21.94
C THR A 680 29.31 -3.67 20.99
N ASP A 681 29.51 -3.42 19.69
CA ASP A 681 29.14 -4.25 18.55
C ASP A 681 29.61 -5.71 18.71
N ALA A 682 28.70 -6.68 18.58
CA ALA A 682 29.07 -8.07 18.29
C ALA A 682 27.94 -8.84 17.58
N ARG A 683 28.14 -9.11 16.29
CA ARG A 683 27.62 -10.30 15.62
C ARG A 683 28.50 -11.48 16.01
N ALA A 684 27.88 -12.61 16.36
CA ALA A 684 28.26 -14.00 16.06
C ALA A 684 27.89 -14.96 17.22
N ASP A 685 27.46 -16.16 16.81
CA ASP A 685 27.49 -17.43 17.54
C ASP A 685 26.36 -17.74 18.53
N ALA A 686 25.36 -18.51 18.06
CA ALA A 686 24.64 -19.48 18.87
C ALA A 686 24.66 -20.84 18.16
N GLU A 687 25.26 -21.84 18.80
CA GLU A 687 25.37 -23.22 18.30
C GLU A 687 23.99 -23.90 18.16
N PRO A 688 23.78 -24.76 17.14
CA PRO A 688 22.56 -25.54 17.02
C PRO A 688 22.58 -26.75 17.96
N ALA A 689 21.44 -27.00 18.60
CA ALA A 689 21.19 -28.20 19.39
C ALA A 689 21.34 -29.47 18.52
N ALA A 690 21.85 -30.54 19.12
CA ALA A 690 22.17 -31.80 18.43
C ALA A 690 20.95 -32.44 17.75
N LEU A 691 21.12 -32.80 16.47
CA LEU A 691 20.15 -33.52 15.65
C LEU A 691 19.97 -34.98 16.15
N PRO A 692 18.74 -35.54 16.12
CA PRO A 692 18.52 -36.95 16.44
C PRO A 692 19.19 -37.89 15.42
N GLU A 693 19.69 -39.03 15.90
CA GLU A 693 20.35 -40.05 15.08
C GLU A 693 19.40 -40.71 14.06
N ALA A 694 19.84 -40.74 12.80
CA ALA A 694 19.54 -41.71 11.75
C ALA A 694 18.06 -41.90 11.30
N SER A 695 17.59 -40.99 10.44
CA SER A 695 16.65 -41.30 9.35
C SER A 695 17.32 -40.97 8.00
N GLN A 696 17.09 -41.78 6.96
CA GLN A 696 17.92 -41.92 5.75
C GLN A 696 18.36 -40.60 5.07
N GLN A 697 19.54 -40.08 5.42
CA GLN A 697 20.21 -39.02 4.66
C GLN A 697 20.75 -39.64 3.36
N ALA A 698 20.09 -39.39 2.23
CA ALA A 698 20.58 -39.86 0.93
C ALA A 698 21.87 -39.11 0.55
N SER A 699 22.86 -39.84 0.03
CA SER A 699 24.08 -39.21 -0.50
C SER A 699 23.74 -38.32 -1.71
N GLU A 700 24.50 -37.23 -1.91
CA GLU A 700 24.35 -36.35 -3.08
C GLU A 700 24.34 -37.11 -4.41
N GLU A 701 25.13 -38.19 -4.51
CA GLU A 701 25.20 -39.05 -5.70
C GLU A 701 23.88 -39.81 -5.95
N SER A 702 23.19 -40.22 -4.88
CA SER A 702 21.86 -40.85 -4.96
C SER A 702 20.78 -39.83 -5.35
N LEU A 703 20.83 -38.60 -4.84
CA LEU A 703 19.88 -37.52 -5.17
C LEU A 703 20.03 -37.09 -6.63
N GLY A 704 21.28 -36.97 -7.10
CA GLY A 704 21.58 -36.70 -8.49
C GLY A 704 20.97 -37.76 -9.41
N GLY A 705 21.13 -39.05 -9.10
CA GLY A 705 20.59 -40.13 -9.94
C GLY A 705 19.06 -40.15 -9.99
N ILE A 706 18.41 -39.83 -8.88
CA ILE A 706 16.94 -39.73 -8.80
C ILE A 706 16.44 -38.56 -9.64
N LEU A 707 16.99 -37.35 -9.43
CA LEU A 707 16.55 -36.16 -10.15
C LEU A 707 17.00 -36.14 -11.62
N GLY A 708 18.15 -36.71 -11.94
CA GLY A 708 18.70 -36.77 -13.29
C GLY A 708 17.95 -37.70 -14.24
N THR A 709 17.14 -38.63 -13.72
CA THR A 709 16.29 -39.54 -14.51
C THR A 709 14.81 -39.19 -14.46
N ALA A 710 14.42 -38.21 -13.63
CA ALA A 710 13.04 -37.78 -13.46
C ALA A 710 12.53 -37.04 -14.70
N LYS A 711 11.36 -37.42 -15.20
CA LYS A 711 10.68 -36.74 -16.32
C LYS A 711 9.65 -35.75 -15.83
N LYS A 712 9.02 -36.00 -14.67
CA LYS A 712 8.02 -35.12 -14.08
C LYS A 712 8.31 -34.88 -12.60
N VAL A 713 8.51 -33.63 -12.23
CA VAL A 713 8.80 -33.18 -10.85
C VAL A 713 7.74 -32.20 -10.40
N ILE A 714 7.15 -32.45 -9.23
CA ILE A 714 6.20 -31.53 -8.60
C ILE A 714 6.84 -30.93 -7.35
N ILE A 715 6.98 -29.61 -7.31
CA ILE A 715 7.55 -28.91 -6.16
C ILE A 715 6.41 -28.35 -5.30
N VAL A 716 6.44 -28.62 -3.99
CA VAL A 716 5.47 -28.17 -3.00
C VAL A 716 6.12 -27.13 -2.10
N PRO A 717 5.96 -25.82 -2.39
CA PRO A 717 6.47 -24.77 -1.52
C PRO A 717 5.60 -24.61 -0.27
N GLY A 718 6.24 -24.38 0.87
CA GLY A 718 5.59 -24.07 2.13
C GLY A 718 6.20 -22.86 2.82
N TYR A 719 5.69 -22.53 4.01
CA TYR A 719 6.13 -21.34 4.72
C TYR A 719 7.61 -21.39 5.16
N GLY A 720 8.19 -22.57 5.37
CA GLY A 720 9.62 -22.72 5.63
C GLY A 720 10.49 -22.20 4.48
N MET A 721 10.04 -22.30 3.23
CA MET A 721 10.70 -21.67 2.08
C MET A 721 10.71 -20.14 2.22
N ALA A 722 9.60 -19.55 2.68
CA ALA A 722 9.45 -18.11 2.85
C ALA A 722 10.31 -17.58 4.01
N ILE A 723 10.34 -18.28 5.15
CA ILE A 723 11.22 -17.95 6.30
C ILE A 723 12.67 -17.91 5.84
N ALA A 724 13.09 -18.95 5.12
CA ALA A 724 14.46 -19.06 4.63
C ALA A 724 14.77 -18.06 3.50
N GLN A 725 13.77 -17.36 2.93
CA GLN A 725 13.90 -16.57 1.70
C GLN A 725 14.50 -17.40 0.55
N ALA A 726 14.01 -18.62 0.39
CA ALA A 726 14.54 -19.64 -0.51
C ALA A 726 13.88 -19.66 -1.90
N GLN A 727 12.93 -18.75 -2.19
CA GLN A 727 12.20 -18.70 -3.46
C GLN A 727 13.12 -18.63 -4.70
N GLN A 728 14.24 -17.91 -4.62
CA GLN A 728 15.23 -17.87 -5.70
C GLN A 728 15.93 -19.23 -5.94
N HIS A 729 16.13 -20.02 -4.89
CA HIS A 729 16.76 -21.34 -4.97
C HIS A 729 15.80 -22.34 -5.58
N VAL A 730 14.52 -22.27 -5.21
CA VAL A 730 13.45 -23.06 -5.81
C VAL A 730 13.33 -22.78 -7.31
N LYS A 731 13.37 -21.50 -7.72
CA LYS A 731 13.41 -21.11 -9.13
C LYS A 731 14.65 -21.67 -9.85
N ARG A 732 15.83 -21.56 -9.24
CA ARG A 732 17.07 -22.11 -9.83
C ARG A 732 17.01 -23.63 -9.98
N LEU A 733 16.46 -24.35 -8.99
CA LEU A 733 16.26 -25.79 -9.09
C LEU A 733 15.32 -26.16 -10.25
N MET A 734 14.23 -25.42 -10.41
CA MET A 734 13.32 -25.57 -11.56
C MET A 734 14.08 -25.39 -12.88
N ASP A 735 14.82 -24.29 -13.03
CA ASP A 735 15.56 -23.98 -14.28
C ASP A 735 16.58 -25.07 -14.63
N VAL A 736 17.30 -25.60 -13.63
CA VAL A 736 18.30 -26.66 -13.82
C VAL A 736 17.65 -27.99 -14.22
N LEU A 737 16.48 -28.33 -13.67
CA LEU A 737 15.72 -29.52 -14.05
C LEU A 737 15.13 -29.38 -15.46
N GLU A 738 14.54 -28.23 -15.79
CA GLU A 738 13.94 -27.99 -17.11
C GLU A 738 14.98 -27.95 -18.23
N ALA A 739 16.19 -27.45 -17.96
CA ALA A 739 17.30 -27.49 -18.91
C ALA A 739 17.65 -28.93 -19.36
N ARG A 740 17.21 -29.95 -18.60
CA ARG A 740 17.40 -31.37 -18.90
C ARG A 740 16.17 -32.04 -19.51
N GLY A 741 15.12 -31.27 -19.78
CA GLY A 741 13.87 -31.76 -20.35
C GLY A 741 12.92 -32.39 -19.33
N THR A 742 13.13 -32.15 -18.03
CA THR A 742 12.19 -32.53 -16.98
C THR A 742 11.03 -31.52 -16.94
N GLU A 743 9.80 -32.01 -16.90
CA GLU A 743 8.61 -31.19 -16.66
C GLU A 743 8.53 -30.84 -15.18
N VAL A 744 8.56 -29.54 -14.84
CA VAL A 744 8.42 -29.06 -13.46
C VAL A 744 7.11 -28.28 -13.30
N LYS A 745 6.35 -28.65 -12.26
CA LYS A 745 5.14 -27.95 -11.81
C LYS A 745 5.23 -27.62 -10.32
N PHE A 746 4.51 -26.59 -9.90
CA PHE A 746 4.38 -26.21 -8.49
C PHE A 746 2.98 -26.55 -8.02
N ALA A 747 2.89 -27.29 -6.91
CA ALA A 747 1.62 -27.59 -6.27
C ALA A 747 1.41 -26.62 -5.11
N ILE A 748 0.45 -25.70 -5.27
CA ILE A 748 0.18 -24.67 -4.28
C ILE A 748 -1.01 -25.07 -3.42
N HIS A 749 -0.77 -25.21 -2.13
CA HIS A 749 -1.85 -25.38 -1.17
C HIS A 749 -2.49 -24.01 -0.86
N PRO A 750 -3.83 -23.87 -0.84
CA PRO A 750 -4.50 -22.57 -0.63
C PRO A 750 -4.12 -21.84 0.66
N VAL A 751 -3.72 -22.61 1.69
CA VAL A 751 -3.26 -22.08 2.99
C VAL A 751 -1.74 -22.21 3.21
N ALA A 752 -0.96 -22.51 2.16
CA ALA A 752 0.49 -22.49 2.28
C ALA A 752 0.99 -21.04 2.46
N GLY A 753 1.51 -20.75 3.65
CA GLY A 753 2.04 -19.45 4.03
C GLY A 753 1.12 -18.66 4.95
N ARG A 754 1.46 -17.39 5.19
CA ARG A 754 0.76 -16.50 6.14
C ARG A 754 -0.25 -15.53 5.52
N MET A 755 -0.55 -15.68 4.23
CA MET A 755 -1.61 -14.96 3.55
C MET A 755 -2.18 -15.82 2.41
N PRO A 756 -3.45 -15.64 2.01
CA PRO A 756 -3.95 -16.28 0.79
C PRO A 756 -3.07 -15.93 -0.41
N GLY A 757 -2.66 -16.95 -1.18
CA GLY A 757 -1.79 -16.77 -2.34
C GLY A 757 -0.32 -16.44 -2.00
N HIS A 758 0.12 -16.58 -0.75
CA HIS A 758 1.49 -16.24 -0.33
C HIS A 758 2.54 -16.92 -1.22
N MET A 759 2.43 -18.24 -1.46
CA MET A 759 3.39 -18.96 -2.29
C MET A 759 3.33 -18.50 -3.76
N ASN A 760 2.14 -18.19 -4.29
CA ASN A 760 1.99 -17.67 -5.66
C ASN A 760 2.75 -16.35 -5.83
N VAL A 761 2.63 -15.45 -4.85
CA VAL A 761 3.33 -14.15 -4.87
C VAL A 761 4.85 -14.33 -4.79
N LEU A 762 5.35 -15.18 -3.88
CA LEU A 762 6.79 -15.42 -3.74
C LEU A 762 7.41 -16.10 -4.96
N LEU A 763 6.71 -17.04 -5.56
CA LEU A 763 7.18 -17.69 -6.79
C LEU A 763 7.07 -16.75 -8.00
N ALA A 764 6.05 -15.89 -8.05
CA ALA A 764 5.95 -14.85 -9.07
C ALA A 764 7.03 -13.76 -8.92
N GLU A 765 7.43 -13.42 -7.70
CA GLU A 765 8.53 -12.48 -7.42
C GLU A 765 9.85 -12.92 -8.08
N VAL A 766 10.07 -14.23 -8.21
CA VAL A 766 11.26 -14.83 -8.83
C VAL A 766 11.00 -15.34 -10.24
N ASP A 767 9.96 -14.82 -10.91
CA ASP A 767 9.63 -15.13 -12.30
C ASP A 767 9.36 -16.62 -12.58
N VAL A 768 8.75 -17.36 -11.63
CA VAL A 768 8.15 -18.65 -11.96
C VAL A 768 6.91 -18.40 -12.83
N PRO A 769 6.80 -19.01 -14.02
CA PRO A 769 5.63 -18.86 -14.89
C PRO A 769 4.33 -19.31 -14.19
N TYR A 770 3.28 -18.48 -14.28
CA TYR A 770 1.98 -18.76 -13.64
C TYR A 770 1.32 -20.06 -14.11
N ASP A 771 1.55 -20.47 -15.36
CA ASP A 771 1.04 -21.73 -15.91
C ASP A 771 1.64 -22.98 -15.24
N LYS A 772 2.73 -22.81 -14.48
CA LYS A 772 3.34 -23.86 -13.66
C LYS A 772 2.85 -23.85 -12.22
N LEU A 773 2.16 -22.80 -11.78
CA LEU A 773 1.58 -22.69 -10.45
C LEU A 773 0.19 -23.33 -10.48
N CYS A 774 0.11 -24.58 -10.05
CA CYS A 774 -1.14 -25.33 -10.06
C CYS A 774 -1.78 -25.30 -8.67
N GLU A 775 -3.07 -25.00 -8.62
CA GLU A 775 -3.85 -25.09 -7.39
C GLU A 775 -4.00 -26.56 -6.95
N MET A 776 -4.18 -26.78 -5.65
CA MET A 776 -4.24 -28.11 -5.04
C MET A 776 -5.22 -29.07 -5.73
N ASP A 777 -6.42 -28.60 -6.08
CA ASP A 777 -7.46 -29.45 -6.69
C ASP A 777 -7.07 -29.92 -8.09
N ASP A 778 -6.35 -29.09 -8.85
CA ASP A 778 -5.92 -29.39 -10.21
C ASP A 778 -4.69 -30.30 -10.24
N ILE A 779 -3.77 -30.12 -9.29
CA ILE A 779 -2.49 -30.84 -9.26
C ILE A 779 -2.56 -32.17 -8.50
N ASN A 780 -3.50 -32.33 -7.57
CA ASN A 780 -3.63 -33.54 -6.77
C ASN A 780 -3.77 -34.84 -7.60
N PRO A 781 -4.56 -34.87 -8.69
CA PRO A 781 -4.64 -36.03 -9.59
C PRO A 781 -3.32 -36.39 -10.27
N GLU A 782 -2.35 -35.49 -10.33
CA GLU A 782 -1.07 -35.68 -11.02
C GLU A 782 0.03 -36.30 -10.14
N PHE A 783 -0.12 -36.32 -8.80
CA PHE A 783 0.91 -36.89 -7.90
C PHE A 783 1.25 -38.36 -8.17
N PRO A 784 0.29 -39.27 -8.46
CA PRO A 784 0.62 -40.67 -8.83
C PRO A 784 1.50 -40.81 -10.08
N GLU A 785 1.50 -39.80 -10.95
CA GLU A 785 2.30 -39.76 -12.19
C GLU A 785 3.64 -39.05 -12.01
N ALA A 786 3.85 -38.36 -10.88
CA ALA A 786 5.09 -37.65 -10.60
C ALA A 786 6.22 -38.65 -10.28
N ASP A 787 7.35 -38.48 -10.96
CA ASP A 787 8.55 -39.27 -10.66
C ASP A 787 9.15 -38.85 -9.32
N VAL A 788 9.12 -37.54 -9.02
CA VAL A 788 9.59 -36.97 -7.76
C VAL A 788 8.68 -35.83 -7.30
N ALA A 789 8.25 -35.84 -6.05
CA ALA A 789 7.69 -34.68 -5.37
C ALA A 789 8.75 -34.06 -4.43
N ILE A 790 8.96 -32.75 -4.51
CA ILE A 790 9.94 -32.03 -3.67
C ILE A 790 9.18 -31.08 -2.74
N VAL A 791 9.14 -31.41 -1.45
CA VAL A 791 8.48 -30.60 -0.42
C VAL A 791 9.51 -29.62 0.15
N VAL A 792 9.22 -28.32 0.11
CA VAL A 792 10.15 -27.27 0.53
C VAL A 792 9.52 -26.44 1.64
N GLY A 793 9.86 -26.75 2.90
CA GLY A 793 9.35 -26.00 4.04
C GLY A 793 7.85 -26.13 4.28
N ALA A 794 7.26 -27.28 3.94
CA ALA A 794 5.85 -27.60 4.17
C ALA A 794 5.72 -28.83 5.08
N CYS A 795 4.79 -28.77 6.04
CA CYS A 795 4.52 -29.86 6.98
C CYS A 795 3.03 -30.24 6.97
N ASP A 796 2.15 -29.40 7.54
CA ASP A 796 0.73 -29.75 7.70
C ASP A 796 -0.02 -29.92 6.37
N VAL A 797 0.27 -29.06 5.39
CA VAL A 797 -0.37 -29.08 4.06
C VAL A 797 -0.04 -30.30 3.21
N VAL A 798 0.90 -31.13 3.66
CA VAL A 798 1.30 -32.39 3.04
C VAL A 798 1.14 -33.58 3.99
N ASN A 799 0.49 -33.39 5.14
CA ASN A 799 0.46 -34.38 6.21
C ASN A 799 -0.68 -35.42 6.01
N PRO A 800 -0.38 -36.70 5.70
CA PRO A 800 -1.40 -37.71 5.45
C PRO A 800 -2.30 -38.02 6.64
N ALA A 801 -1.88 -37.66 7.87
CA ALA A 801 -2.71 -37.80 9.06
C ALA A 801 -4.06 -37.07 8.93
N ALA A 802 -4.13 -36.02 8.10
CA ALA A 802 -5.38 -35.34 7.76
C ALA A 802 -6.45 -36.28 7.19
N ASN A 803 -6.06 -37.39 6.54
CA ASN A 803 -7.00 -38.35 5.96
C ASN A 803 -7.37 -39.51 6.89
N THR A 804 -6.58 -39.77 7.94
CA THR A 804 -6.67 -41.02 8.71
C THR A 804 -6.77 -40.85 10.22
N ALA A 805 -6.35 -39.72 10.77
CA ALA A 805 -6.24 -39.51 12.21
C ALA A 805 -7.41 -38.66 12.74
N GLU A 806 -8.56 -39.32 12.98
CA GLU A 806 -9.85 -38.66 13.30
C GLU A 806 -9.82 -37.68 14.47
N ASP A 807 -8.94 -37.93 15.45
CA ASP A 807 -8.82 -37.15 16.68
C ASP A 807 -7.85 -35.95 16.56
N THR A 808 -7.37 -35.62 15.36
CA THR A 808 -6.37 -34.57 15.15
C THR A 808 -6.98 -33.28 14.58
N PRO A 809 -6.42 -32.09 14.89
CA PRO A 809 -6.90 -30.81 14.36
C PRO A 809 -6.90 -30.69 12.83
N ILE A 810 -6.15 -31.54 12.13
CA ILE A 810 -6.04 -31.56 10.67
C ILE A 810 -6.94 -32.62 10.03
N TYR A 811 -7.69 -33.42 10.80
CA TYR A 811 -8.56 -34.43 10.21
C TYR A 811 -9.63 -33.81 9.31
N GLY A 812 -9.72 -34.30 8.08
CA GLY A 812 -10.61 -33.76 7.05
C GLY A 812 -10.08 -32.49 6.36
N MET A 813 -8.89 -32.00 6.73
CA MET A 813 -8.23 -30.92 5.99
C MET A 813 -7.81 -31.47 4.62
N PRO A 814 -8.18 -30.81 3.50
CA PRO A 814 -7.65 -31.20 2.20
C PRO A 814 -6.14 -30.92 2.21
N ILE A 815 -5.35 -31.87 1.69
CA ILE A 815 -3.89 -31.79 1.63
C ILE A 815 -3.41 -32.00 0.20
N LEU A 816 -2.14 -31.66 -0.03
CA LEU A 816 -1.42 -32.10 -1.22
C LEU A 816 -1.00 -33.56 -1.03
N ASN A 817 -1.46 -34.43 -1.93
CA ASN A 817 -1.26 -35.89 -1.86
C ASN A 817 0.16 -36.31 -2.30
N VAL A 818 1.18 -35.68 -1.72
CA VAL A 818 2.59 -35.92 -2.05
C VAL A 818 3.02 -37.35 -1.75
N ASP A 819 2.34 -38.03 -0.81
CA ASP A 819 2.55 -39.43 -0.45
C ASP A 819 2.33 -40.38 -1.63
N GLN A 820 1.54 -39.98 -2.62
CA GLN A 820 1.23 -40.77 -3.81
C GLN A 820 2.31 -40.68 -4.90
N ALA A 821 3.28 -39.78 -4.79
CA ALA A 821 4.39 -39.68 -5.74
C ALA A 821 5.36 -40.87 -5.64
N ARG A 822 6.05 -41.21 -6.74
CA ARG A 822 6.98 -42.37 -6.75
C ARG A 822 8.16 -42.21 -5.78
N LYS A 823 8.64 -40.98 -5.63
CA LYS A 823 9.64 -40.55 -4.65
C LYS A 823 9.26 -39.20 -4.10
N VAL A 824 9.53 -38.98 -2.81
CA VAL A 824 9.34 -37.68 -2.16
C VAL A 824 10.67 -37.26 -1.55
N ILE A 825 11.04 -36.00 -1.75
CA ILE A 825 12.19 -35.38 -1.09
C ILE A 825 11.64 -34.26 -0.22
N VAL A 826 11.92 -34.29 1.08
CA VAL A 826 11.48 -33.27 2.03
C VAL A 826 12.67 -32.43 2.45
N CYS A 827 12.61 -31.14 2.16
CA CYS A 827 13.59 -30.12 2.53
C CYS A 827 13.01 -29.27 3.67
N ASN A 828 13.07 -29.81 4.89
CA ASN A 828 12.58 -29.16 6.11
C ASN A 828 13.73 -29.06 7.13
N LEU A 829 13.58 -28.19 8.13
CA LEU A 829 14.61 -27.99 9.15
C LEU A 829 14.80 -29.23 10.03
N ASP A 830 13.69 -29.86 10.42
CA ASP A 830 13.60 -31.01 11.31
C ASP A 830 12.33 -31.84 11.04
N CYS A 831 12.15 -32.92 11.80
CA CYS A 831 10.96 -33.78 11.74
C CYS A 831 9.86 -33.35 12.73
N ASN A 832 9.96 -32.17 13.35
CA ASN A 832 8.99 -31.76 14.35
C ASN A 832 7.62 -31.49 13.69
N PRO A 833 6.53 -31.65 14.45
CA PRO A 833 5.20 -31.26 13.99
C PRO A 833 5.14 -29.82 13.48
N GLY A 834 4.25 -29.61 12.51
CA GLY A 834 3.95 -28.27 11.98
C GLY A 834 3.14 -27.42 12.96
N TYR A 835 2.44 -26.42 12.42
CA TYR A 835 1.56 -25.54 13.19
C TYR A 835 0.43 -26.33 13.89
N SER A 836 0.00 -27.44 13.29
CA SER A 836 -1.05 -28.29 13.86
C SER A 836 -0.65 -29.06 15.12
N GLY A 837 0.66 -29.19 15.40
CA GLY A 837 1.15 -30.04 16.48
C GLY A 837 0.97 -31.55 16.23
N VAL A 838 0.60 -31.96 15.01
CA VAL A 838 0.40 -33.36 14.63
C VAL A 838 1.66 -33.89 13.95
N ASP A 839 2.17 -35.02 14.43
CA ASP A 839 3.26 -35.74 13.77
C ASP A 839 2.90 -36.05 12.31
N ASN A 840 3.89 -36.02 11.42
CA ASN A 840 3.66 -36.21 9.99
C ASN A 840 4.05 -37.63 9.55
N PRO A 841 3.09 -38.56 9.33
CA PRO A 841 3.40 -39.93 8.91
C PRO A 841 4.11 -40.03 7.57
N LEU A 842 4.11 -38.95 6.76
CA LEU A 842 4.89 -38.88 5.53
C LEU A 842 6.38 -39.15 5.78
N TYR A 843 6.93 -38.68 6.90
CA TYR A 843 8.37 -38.78 7.16
C TYR A 843 8.85 -40.22 7.40
N ASP A 844 7.93 -41.12 7.78
CA ASP A 844 8.23 -42.53 8.04
C ASP A 844 8.04 -43.44 6.82
N MET A 845 7.58 -42.89 5.69
CA MET A 845 7.29 -43.68 4.49
C MET A 845 8.57 -44.10 3.74
N PRO A 846 8.66 -45.34 3.22
CA PRO A 846 9.89 -45.92 2.69
C PRO A 846 10.40 -45.29 1.38
N HIS A 847 9.58 -44.51 0.69
CA HIS A 847 9.93 -43.80 -0.54
C HIS A 847 10.22 -42.31 -0.34
N VAL A 848 10.26 -41.86 0.91
CA VAL A 848 10.54 -40.47 1.31
C VAL A 848 11.99 -40.32 1.73
N ILE A 849 12.64 -39.26 1.24
CA ILE A 849 14.02 -38.90 1.54
C ILE A 849 14.00 -37.58 2.29
N LEU A 850 14.66 -37.52 3.44
CA LEU A 850 14.67 -36.35 4.31
C LEU A 850 16.01 -35.63 4.15
N LEU A 851 15.93 -34.35 3.78
CA LEU A 851 17.05 -33.42 3.71
C LEU A 851 16.86 -32.36 4.78
N TRP A 852 17.51 -32.60 5.92
CA TRP A 852 17.47 -31.70 7.07
C TRP A 852 18.40 -30.52 6.87
N GLY A 853 17.91 -29.33 7.19
CA GLY A 853 18.66 -28.09 7.14
C GLY A 853 17.77 -26.91 6.77
N ASP A 854 18.34 -25.71 6.79
CA ASP A 854 17.64 -24.55 6.24
C ASP A 854 17.22 -24.83 4.78
N ALA A 855 16.06 -24.33 4.35
CA ALA A 855 15.54 -24.62 3.03
C ALA A 855 16.52 -24.19 1.92
N LYS A 856 17.32 -23.13 2.12
CA LYS A 856 18.37 -22.74 1.15
C LYS A 856 19.44 -23.81 1.01
N GLU A 857 19.98 -24.30 2.13
CA GLU A 857 21.06 -25.30 2.14
C GLU A 857 20.61 -26.62 1.52
N SER A 858 19.39 -27.06 1.86
CA SER A 858 18.79 -28.27 1.30
C SER A 858 18.57 -28.15 -0.22
N LEU A 859 18.10 -26.98 -0.69
CA LEU A 859 17.94 -26.72 -2.12
C LEU A 859 19.28 -26.58 -2.85
N GLU A 860 20.30 -25.98 -2.24
CA GLU A 860 21.65 -25.92 -2.82
C GLU A 860 22.24 -27.33 -2.99
N THR A 861 22.01 -28.21 -2.02
CA THR A 861 22.41 -29.63 -2.12
C THR A 861 21.73 -30.31 -3.31
N LEU A 862 20.42 -30.10 -3.49
CA LEU A 862 19.68 -30.63 -4.64
C LEU A 862 20.18 -30.07 -5.98
N ILE A 863 20.38 -28.75 -6.06
CA ILE A 863 20.89 -28.09 -7.27
C ILE A 863 22.27 -28.64 -7.61
N GLY A 864 23.17 -28.73 -6.63
CA GLY A 864 24.51 -29.27 -6.82
C GLY A 864 24.51 -30.75 -7.24
N ALA A 865 23.61 -31.56 -6.68
CA ALA A 865 23.44 -32.95 -7.07
C ALA A 865 22.97 -33.11 -8.53
N VAL A 866 22.08 -32.23 -8.99
CA VAL A 866 21.67 -32.21 -10.40
C VAL A 866 22.83 -31.73 -11.27
N GLU A 867 23.41 -30.57 -10.99
CA GLU A 867 24.49 -29.95 -11.77
C GLU A 867 25.70 -30.89 -11.98
N LYS A 868 26.13 -31.64 -10.95
CA LYS A 868 27.28 -32.58 -11.03
C LYS A 868 27.10 -33.78 -11.97
N GLN A 869 25.86 -34.10 -12.38
CA GLN A 869 25.59 -35.16 -13.37
C GLN A 869 25.61 -34.68 -14.83
N GLY A 870 25.91 -33.40 -15.06
CA GLY A 870 25.95 -32.75 -16.38
C GLY A 870 27.29 -32.87 -17.09
#